data_AF-R0GDI3-F1
#
_entry.id   AF-R0GDI3-F1
#
_cell.length_a   1.000
_cell.length_b   1.000
_cell.length_c   1.000
_cell.angle_alpha   90.00
_cell.angle_beta   90.00
_cell.angle_gamma   90.00
#
_symmetry.space_group_name_H-M   'P 1'
#
loop_
_entity.id
_entity.type
_entity.pdbx_description
1 polymer ?
#
loop_
_entity_poly.entity_id
_entity_poly.type
_entity_poly.pdbx_seq_one_letter_code
_entity_poly.pdbx_strand_id
1 'polypeptide(L)'
;MEKREKESSERSFSESESVSSLSEKDSEIQPESTMESNDNEIQSSTVSLEVETGNGDLKDSIRTLSEKLSAALANVSAKDDLVKQHVKVAEEAVAGWEKAENEVVELKEKLEAADDKNRVLEDRVSHLDGALKECVRQLRQARDEQEHIIQDAVIERTQELQSSKTSLQNQILEAATKSEELSQMAESVAKENVVLRHELLARCEELEIRTIERDLSTQAAETASKQQLDSIKKVAKLEAECRKLRMLAKSSASFNDLRSTDSHSDGGEKMDVSCSDSWASSTLIEKRSLQGTTSSIELDLMGDFLEMERLVALPETPDGSGKSGPESVTEEVVVQSENPLAAEIEVLTSRNKELEEKVKKLEAEKSELESEIRCNREEAVAHVENMLAGEVQVLTSRTKELEEKLEKIEAEKNELETEMKNNREEAVAHLENSLAAEIEVLSSRIKQLEEKLEKLEAEKDELKSEIKCNKEVEAKLRIELEAIACDKMELDDKLEKMEVEKAELQISFDIIKDKYKESQVCLQEIETKLEEIQTEMKLVNELKAEVESQIIAMESEVNTKSAKIESLEEDMRKERFASDELRRKCEVLEEEVSLYQENAIKSENLEPKIKQEDIETAAGKLANCQKTIASLGKQLQSLATLEDFLTDTPSIPMAANGVCSSSNSDGWKVNKNDTFMMSNYPESITPTKETSTFSSSPAAVVSVPVSSNRGSSEKNRNGFATVFTRSKDGIHLAI
;
A
#
# COMPACT_ATOMS: atom_id res chain seq x y z
N MET A 1 5.13 -0.64 31.10
CA MET A 1 5.86 -0.18 32.30
C MET A 1 7.20 -0.90 32.39
N GLU A 2 8.32 -0.21 32.20
CA GLU A 2 9.57 -0.50 32.91
C GLU A 2 10.49 0.72 32.84
N LYS A 3 11.40 0.89 33.81
CA LYS A 3 12.31 2.04 33.90
C LYS A 3 13.78 1.60 33.84
N ARG A 4 14.54 2.28 32.99
CA ARG A 4 15.96 2.66 33.17
C ARG A 4 16.25 3.78 32.17
N GLU A 5 16.29 5.01 32.66
CA GLU A 5 17.53 5.70 33.07
C GLU A 5 18.29 6.24 31.86
N LYS A 6 18.09 7.53 31.59
CA LYS A 6 18.89 8.33 30.66
C LYS A 6 20.01 9.00 31.45
N GLU A 7 21.26 8.78 31.08
CA GLU A 7 22.34 9.70 31.43
C GLU A 7 22.50 10.74 30.32
N SER A 8 22.34 12.02 30.66
CA SER A 8 22.57 13.15 29.75
C SER A 8 23.23 14.29 30.53
N SER A 9 24.55 14.26 30.61
CA SER A 9 25.36 15.24 31.35
C SER A 9 25.65 16.50 30.52
N GLU A 10 24.60 17.25 30.16
CA GLU A 10 24.77 18.63 29.71
C GLU A 10 24.95 19.54 30.93
N ARG A 11 26.17 20.05 31.13
CA ARG A 11 26.49 20.98 32.22
C ARG A 11 26.28 22.41 31.73
N SER A 12 25.05 22.90 31.85
CA SER A 12 24.65 24.23 31.37
C SER A 12 25.55 25.34 31.94
N PHE A 13 26.16 26.09 31.03
CA PHE A 13 26.88 27.33 31.29
C PHE A 13 25.91 28.39 31.81
N SER A 14 26.33 29.20 32.78
CA SER A 14 25.52 30.29 33.35
C SER A 14 26.06 31.66 32.92
N GLU A 15 25.36 32.26 31.96
CA GLU A 15 25.26 33.72 31.80
C GLU A 15 24.80 34.37 33.13
N SER A 16 25.09 35.63 33.45
CA SER A 16 26.07 36.59 32.91
C SER A 16 26.21 37.73 33.93
N GLU A 17 27.29 38.54 33.86
CA GLU A 17 27.20 40.01 33.79
C GLU A 17 28.56 40.75 33.83
N SER A 18 28.64 41.81 33.02
CA SER A 18 29.27 43.10 33.35
C SER A 18 30.79 43.23 33.48
N VAL A 19 31.41 43.34 32.30
CA VAL A 19 32.44 44.33 31.86
C VAL A 19 33.80 44.49 32.56
N SER A 20 34.82 44.63 31.71
CA SER A 20 36.17 45.10 32.06
C SER A 20 36.21 46.58 32.45
N SER A 21 37.18 46.94 33.31
CA SER A 21 37.82 48.24 33.32
C SER A 21 39.27 48.06 33.78
N LEU A 22 40.24 48.60 33.03
CA LEU A 22 41.62 48.69 33.51
C LEU A 22 41.68 49.77 34.60
N SER A 23 42.16 49.42 35.79
CA SER A 23 42.71 50.42 36.71
C SER A 23 44.20 50.59 36.42
N GLU A 24 44.58 51.72 35.83
CA GLU A 24 45.99 52.10 35.71
C GLU A 24 46.61 52.43 37.07
N LYS A 25 47.94 52.62 37.07
CA LYS A 25 48.77 52.67 38.27
C LYS A 25 48.61 54.02 38.99
N ASP A 26 48.04 54.01 40.20
CA ASP A 26 48.43 54.99 41.21
C ASP A 26 49.76 54.54 41.85
N SER A 27 50.87 55.13 41.39
CA SER A 27 52.18 55.00 42.04
C SER A 27 52.46 56.28 42.81
N GLU A 28 52.57 56.13 44.14
CA GLU A 28 52.60 57.22 45.11
C GLU A 28 53.79 58.19 44.91
N ILE A 29 53.51 59.50 44.89
CA ILE A 29 54.53 60.53 44.63
C ILE A 29 55.38 60.76 45.89
N GLN A 30 56.59 60.21 45.88
CA GLN A 30 57.69 60.56 46.79
C GLN A 30 58.61 61.59 46.11
N PRO A 31 58.63 62.87 46.53
CA PRO A 31 59.61 63.85 46.05
C PRO A 31 60.90 63.76 46.89
N GLU A 32 61.69 62.71 46.71
CA GLU A 32 63.00 62.58 47.36
C GLU A 32 64.04 63.50 46.69
N SER A 33 64.12 64.74 47.15
CA SER A 33 64.96 65.79 46.57
C SER A 33 66.45 65.57 46.88
N THR A 34 67.15 64.80 46.05
CA THR A 34 68.60 64.59 46.18
C THR A 34 69.33 64.69 44.85
N MET A 35 69.91 65.86 44.57
CA MET A 35 71.10 66.03 43.72
C MET A 35 71.75 67.37 44.10
N GLU A 36 72.89 67.30 44.78
CA GLU A 36 73.71 68.47 45.13
C GLU A 36 74.44 68.96 43.87
N SER A 37 74.24 70.23 43.49
CA SER A 37 75.02 70.87 42.42
C SER A 37 75.80 72.05 42.98
N ASN A 38 77.10 71.83 43.19
CA ASN A 38 78.03 72.78 43.80
C ASN A 38 78.02 74.18 43.16
N ASP A 39 77.56 75.19 43.89
CA ASP A 39 77.99 76.58 43.65
C ASP A 39 79.39 76.76 44.24
N ASN A 40 80.41 76.55 43.41
CA ASN A 40 81.80 76.80 43.78
C ASN A 40 82.02 78.31 43.96
N GLU A 41 82.21 78.74 45.21
CA GLU A 41 82.59 80.12 45.56
C GLU A 41 84.00 80.44 45.03
N ILE A 42 84.10 81.03 43.83
CA ILE A 42 85.38 81.37 43.20
C ILE A 42 86.02 82.54 43.95
N GLN A 43 86.83 82.21 44.95
CA GLN A 43 87.80 83.12 45.54
C GLN A 43 88.87 83.47 44.50
N SER A 44 88.76 84.66 43.92
CA SER A 44 89.85 85.27 43.13
C SER A 44 90.59 86.28 44.00
N SER A 45 91.90 86.09 44.17
CA SER A 45 92.75 86.89 45.06
C SER A 45 94.02 87.33 44.36
N THR A 46 94.45 88.58 44.62
CA THR A 46 95.72 89.19 44.17
C THR A 46 95.86 89.35 42.62
N VAL A 47 96.58 90.33 42.05
CA VAL A 47 97.62 91.26 42.55
C VAL A 47 97.32 92.72 42.08
N SER A 48 97.92 93.69 42.79
CA SER A 48 98.10 95.13 42.56
C SER A 48 98.00 95.71 41.13
N LEU A 49 97.61 96.98 41.05
CA LEU A 49 98.53 98.07 40.67
C LEU A 49 98.01 99.47 41.10
N GLU A 50 98.94 100.38 41.37
CA GLU A 50 98.68 101.79 41.73
C GLU A 50 98.54 102.64 40.45
N VAL A 51 97.64 103.64 40.43
CA VAL A 51 97.51 104.58 39.30
C VAL A 51 97.27 106.02 39.76
N GLU A 52 98.36 106.75 39.99
CA GLU A 52 98.53 108.09 39.41
C GLU A 52 99.72 107.96 38.45
N THR A 53 99.63 108.27 37.16
CA THR A 53 99.23 109.55 36.57
C THR A 53 98.94 109.34 35.08
N GLY A 54 97.97 110.02 34.43
CA GLY A 54 97.98 109.99 32.95
C GLY A 54 96.83 110.53 32.10
N ASN A 55 95.59 110.70 32.60
CA ASN A 55 94.47 111.35 31.89
C ASN A 55 94.06 110.79 30.50
N GLY A 56 94.62 109.67 30.03
CA GLY A 56 94.19 108.98 28.80
C GLY A 56 93.07 107.96 29.06
N ASP A 57 93.25 107.15 30.10
CA ASP A 57 92.45 105.95 30.40
C ASP A 57 90.95 106.22 30.57
N LEU A 58 90.58 107.44 30.99
CA LEU A 58 89.19 107.81 31.25
C LEU A 58 88.32 107.71 29.97
N LYS A 59 88.88 108.01 28.80
CA LYS A 59 88.13 107.98 27.53
C LYS A 59 87.90 106.54 27.04
N ASP A 60 88.88 105.68 27.25
CA ASP A 60 88.81 104.28 26.83
C ASP A 60 88.07 103.42 27.87
N SER A 61 88.08 103.82 29.14
CA SER A 61 87.14 103.37 30.18
C SER A 61 85.69 103.70 29.80
N ILE A 62 85.39 104.93 29.35
CA ILE A 62 84.05 105.29 28.86
C ILE A 62 83.66 104.49 27.62
N ARG A 63 84.58 104.25 26.65
CA ARG A 63 84.28 103.40 25.48
C ARG A 63 83.98 101.95 25.89
N THR A 64 84.82 101.34 26.72
CA THR A 64 84.62 99.96 27.18
C THR A 64 83.40 99.81 28.09
N LEU A 65 83.01 100.84 28.85
CA LEU A 65 81.72 100.87 29.55
C LEU A 65 80.54 100.98 28.57
N SER A 66 80.65 101.78 27.51
CA SER A 66 79.62 101.87 26.47
C SER A 66 79.48 100.54 25.71
N GLU A 67 80.59 99.88 25.38
CA GLU A 67 80.58 98.55 24.74
C GLU A 67 80.02 97.47 25.67
N LYS A 68 80.39 97.47 26.95
CA LYS A 68 79.78 96.59 27.97
C LYS A 68 78.29 96.84 28.14
N LEU A 69 77.83 98.10 28.10
CA LEU A 69 76.41 98.45 28.18
C LEU A 69 75.65 98.01 26.91
N SER A 70 76.23 98.20 25.72
CA SER A 70 75.66 97.72 24.45
C SER A 70 75.61 96.20 24.38
N ALA A 71 76.66 95.50 24.85
CA ALA A 71 76.68 94.05 24.94
C ALA A 71 75.67 93.52 25.98
N ALA A 72 75.52 94.19 27.13
CA ALA A 72 74.49 93.88 28.10
C ALA A 72 73.08 94.10 27.53
N LEU A 73 72.84 95.19 26.79
CA LEU A 73 71.56 95.46 26.15
C LEU A 73 71.23 94.42 25.07
N ALA A 74 72.21 94.04 24.23
CA ALA A 74 72.06 93.01 23.22
C ALA A 74 71.82 91.61 23.82
N ASN A 75 72.47 91.30 24.96
CA ASN A 75 72.22 90.09 25.74
C ASN A 75 70.81 90.10 26.36
N VAL A 76 70.34 91.26 26.86
CA VAL A 76 68.97 91.42 27.35
C VAL A 76 67.95 91.23 26.22
N SER A 77 68.13 91.82 25.03
CA SER A 77 67.22 91.59 23.90
C SER A 77 67.26 90.16 23.39
N ALA A 78 68.43 89.53 23.32
CA ALA A 78 68.54 88.11 22.94
C ALA A 78 67.85 87.18 23.96
N LYS A 79 67.91 87.50 25.26
CA LYS A 79 67.16 86.78 26.30
C LYS A 79 65.66 87.04 26.24
N ASP A 80 65.24 88.27 25.94
CA ASP A 80 63.82 88.62 25.77
C ASP A 80 63.21 87.90 24.55
N ASP A 81 63.93 87.81 23.43
CA ASP A 81 63.52 87.04 22.26
C ASP A 81 63.55 85.51 22.50
N LEU A 82 64.51 85.00 23.28
CA LEU A 82 64.51 83.61 23.74
C LEU A 82 63.32 83.31 24.66
N VAL A 83 62.95 84.23 25.56
CA VAL A 83 61.74 84.11 26.38
C VAL A 83 60.48 84.09 25.52
N LYS A 84 60.37 84.93 24.49
CA LYS A 84 59.25 84.88 23.52
C LYS A 84 59.19 83.54 22.78
N GLN A 85 60.34 82.97 22.40
CA GLN A 85 60.40 81.62 21.82
C GLN A 85 59.94 80.55 22.82
N HIS A 86 60.38 80.59 24.07
CA HIS A 86 59.91 79.66 25.11
C HIS A 86 58.41 79.78 25.39
N VAL A 87 57.87 81.00 25.45
CA VAL A 87 56.42 81.24 25.59
C VAL A 87 55.66 80.63 24.40
N LYS A 88 56.09 80.92 23.17
CA LYS A 88 55.43 80.37 21.97
C LYS A 88 55.52 78.84 21.88
N VAL A 89 56.65 78.24 22.26
CA VAL A 89 56.79 76.77 22.33
C VAL A 89 55.91 76.18 23.43
N ALA A 90 55.71 76.87 24.56
CA ALA A 90 54.77 76.45 25.58
C ALA A 90 53.31 76.58 25.12
N GLU A 91 52.93 77.66 24.42
CA GLU A 91 51.61 77.83 23.81
C GLU A 91 51.31 76.75 22.76
N GLU A 92 52.26 76.47 21.86
CA GLU A 92 52.13 75.42 20.84
C GLU A 92 52.09 74.01 21.45
N ALA A 93 52.81 73.78 22.55
CA ALA A 93 52.69 72.54 23.32
C ALA A 93 51.31 72.42 23.98
N VAL A 94 50.84 73.44 24.71
CA VAL A 94 49.53 73.44 25.39
C VAL A 94 48.38 73.24 24.39
N ALA A 95 48.39 73.93 23.25
CA ALA A 95 47.39 73.71 22.19
C ALA A 95 47.45 72.28 21.62
N GLY A 96 48.63 71.65 21.59
CA GLY A 96 48.79 70.23 21.24
C GLY A 96 48.20 69.29 22.29
N TRP A 97 48.41 69.57 23.59
CA TRP A 97 47.82 68.82 24.71
C TRP A 97 46.30 68.96 24.73
N GLU A 98 45.76 70.18 24.66
CA GLU A 98 44.32 70.45 24.60
C GLU A 98 43.67 69.73 23.41
N LYS A 99 44.31 69.74 22.23
CA LYS A 99 43.81 69.01 21.06
C LYS A 99 43.79 67.49 21.29
N ALA A 100 44.84 66.93 21.87
CA ALA A 100 44.90 65.50 22.19
C ALA A 100 43.85 65.10 23.26
N GLU A 101 43.64 65.94 24.27
CA GLU A 101 42.60 65.74 25.30
C GLU A 101 41.20 65.73 24.69
N ASN A 102 40.89 66.69 23.79
CA ASN A 102 39.61 66.71 23.07
C ASN A 102 39.42 65.46 22.18
N GLU A 103 40.47 64.99 21.50
CA GLU A 103 40.41 63.74 20.70
C GLU A 103 40.19 62.50 21.59
N VAL A 104 40.79 62.45 22.78
CA VAL A 104 40.54 61.39 23.78
C VAL A 104 39.10 61.43 24.30
N VAL A 105 38.54 62.62 24.56
CA VAL A 105 37.12 62.77 24.96
C VAL A 105 36.18 62.29 23.86
N GLU A 106 36.40 62.69 22.60
CA GLU A 106 35.54 62.27 21.48
C GLU A 106 35.62 60.75 21.24
N LEU A 107 36.80 60.13 21.43
CA LEU A 107 36.96 58.68 21.38
C LEU A 107 36.27 57.97 22.55
N LYS A 108 36.29 58.55 23.75
CA LYS A 108 35.61 58.02 24.94
C LYS A 108 34.09 58.05 24.78
N GLU A 109 33.52 59.15 24.30
CA GLU A 109 32.08 59.23 23.99
C GLU A 109 31.66 58.21 22.92
N LYS A 110 32.49 57.99 21.89
CA LYS A 110 32.25 56.96 20.86
C LYS A 110 32.31 55.54 21.42
N LEU A 111 33.20 55.27 22.37
CA LEU A 111 33.32 53.97 23.04
C LEU A 111 32.11 53.70 23.95
N GLU A 112 31.75 54.65 24.81
CA GLU A 112 30.58 54.54 25.70
C GLU A 112 29.28 54.37 24.89
N ALA A 113 29.12 55.14 23.81
CA ALA A 113 28.01 54.98 22.88
C ALA A 113 28.08 53.69 22.05
N ALA A 114 29.19 52.95 22.01
CA ALA A 114 29.27 51.61 21.42
C ALA A 114 28.93 50.53 22.44
N ASP A 115 29.40 50.67 23.69
CA ASP A 115 29.10 49.75 24.78
C ASP A 115 27.61 49.74 25.15
N ASP A 116 26.93 50.88 25.12
CA ASP A 116 25.47 50.93 25.27
C ASP A 116 24.72 50.26 24.11
N LYS A 117 25.26 50.28 22.89
CA LYS A 117 24.70 49.49 21.78
C LYS A 117 24.95 47.99 21.97
N ASN A 118 26.12 47.62 22.49
CA ASN A 118 26.46 46.23 22.81
C ASN A 118 25.50 45.67 23.88
N ARG A 119 25.28 46.40 24.98
CA ARG A 119 24.29 46.06 26.03
C ARG A 119 22.89 45.81 25.45
N VAL A 120 22.38 46.74 24.63
CA VAL A 120 21.05 46.61 24.00
C VAL A 120 20.98 45.44 22.99
N LEU A 121 22.10 45.08 22.36
CA LEU A 121 22.18 43.87 21.52
C LEU A 121 22.25 42.59 22.35
N GLU A 122 22.92 42.61 23.49
CA GLU A 122 23.05 41.49 24.44
C GLU A 122 21.69 41.17 25.09
N ASP A 123 20.99 42.17 25.62
CA ASP A 123 19.58 42.07 26.08
C ASP A 123 18.68 41.44 25.01
N ARG A 124 18.82 41.90 23.76
CA ARG A 124 18.05 41.39 22.62
C ARG A 124 18.41 39.94 22.27
N VAL A 125 19.68 39.53 22.42
CA VAL A 125 20.10 38.13 22.24
C VAL A 125 19.47 37.27 23.32
N SER A 126 19.53 37.65 24.61
CA SER A 126 18.89 36.92 25.70
C SER A 126 17.37 36.82 25.54
N HIS A 127 16.70 37.87 25.05
CA HIS A 127 15.27 37.80 24.72
C HIS A 127 14.96 36.84 23.55
N LEU A 128 15.80 36.82 22.50
CA LEU A 128 15.62 35.93 21.35
C LEU A 128 15.93 34.46 21.71
N ASP A 129 16.94 34.21 22.52
CA ASP A 129 17.25 32.89 23.07
C ASP A 129 16.11 32.38 24.00
N GLY A 130 15.58 33.23 24.88
CA GLY A 130 14.42 32.90 25.71
C GLY A 130 13.19 32.52 24.87
N ALA A 131 12.91 33.29 23.81
CA ALA A 131 11.83 32.97 22.86
C ALA A 131 12.10 31.68 22.07
N LEU A 132 13.35 31.42 21.68
CA LEU A 132 13.75 30.18 21.00
C LEU A 132 13.61 28.96 21.92
N LYS A 133 14.07 29.06 23.18
CA LYS A 133 13.93 28.02 24.21
C LYS A 133 12.45 27.67 24.43
N GLU A 134 11.56 28.65 24.53
CA GLU A 134 10.12 28.43 24.65
C GLU A 134 9.50 27.83 23.39
N CYS A 135 9.85 28.30 22.19
CA CYS A 135 9.37 27.74 20.93
C CYS A 135 9.80 26.27 20.75
N VAL A 136 11.06 25.94 21.09
CA VAL A 136 11.58 24.57 21.12
C VAL A 136 10.88 23.73 22.20
N ARG A 137 10.52 24.31 23.35
CA ARG A 137 9.73 23.62 24.40
C ARG A 137 8.32 23.28 23.90
N GLN A 138 7.64 24.21 23.23
CA GLN A 138 6.32 23.99 22.64
C GLN A 138 6.35 22.93 21.52
N LEU A 139 7.34 22.98 20.62
CA LEU A 139 7.53 21.96 19.58
C LEU A 139 7.79 20.56 20.15
N ARG A 140 8.58 20.46 21.24
CA ARG A 140 8.78 19.20 21.96
C ARG A 140 7.47 18.71 22.58
N GLN A 141 6.74 19.58 23.29
CA GLN A 141 5.47 19.25 23.93
C GLN A 141 4.43 18.76 22.90
N ALA A 142 4.18 19.52 21.83
CA ALA A 142 3.20 19.15 20.81
C ALA A 142 3.55 17.82 20.10
N ARG A 143 4.86 17.56 19.88
CA ARG A 143 5.34 16.28 19.34
C ARG A 143 5.16 15.13 20.33
N ASP A 144 5.43 15.35 21.62
CA ASP A 144 5.24 14.34 22.67
C ASP A 144 3.74 14.05 22.92
N GLU A 145 2.87 15.05 22.80
CA GLU A 145 1.40 14.91 22.86
C GLU A 145 0.85 14.15 21.63
N GLN A 146 1.30 14.52 20.42
CA GLN A 146 0.91 13.81 19.19
C GLN A 146 1.39 12.36 19.18
N GLU A 147 2.59 12.08 19.69
CA GLU A 147 3.11 10.72 19.88
C GLU A 147 2.22 9.91 20.84
N HIS A 148 1.75 10.51 21.94
CA HIS A 148 0.82 9.84 22.86
C HIS A 148 -0.53 9.51 22.19
N ILE A 149 -1.10 10.45 21.44
CA ILE A 149 -2.34 10.26 20.67
C ILE A 149 -2.18 9.12 19.65
N ILE A 150 -1.04 9.07 18.96
CA ILE A 150 -0.73 7.98 18.01
C ILE A 150 -0.61 6.63 18.74
N GLN A 151 0.08 6.59 19.89
CA GLN A 151 0.23 5.36 20.68
C GLN A 151 -1.13 4.84 21.19
N ASP A 152 -1.97 5.72 21.74
CA ASP A 152 -3.31 5.35 22.21
C ASP A 152 -4.19 4.82 21.07
N ALA A 153 -4.22 5.51 19.92
CA ALA A 153 -4.97 5.08 18.74
C ALA A 153 -4.46 3.74 18.17
N VAL A 154 -3.14 3.52 18.15
CA VAL A 154 -2.55 2.23 17.74
C VAL A 154 -2.90 1.11 18.73
N ILE A 155 -2.96 1.39 20.03
CA ILE A 155 -3.38 0.43 21.06
C ILE A 155 -4.86 0.06 20.88
N GLU A 156 -5.74 1.04 20.70
CA GLU A 156 -7.18 0.81 20.46
C GLU A 156 -7.41 0.00 19.18
N ARG A 157 -6.84 0.42 18.05
CA ARG A 157 -6.91 -0.29 16.76
C ARG A 157 -6.37 -1.72 16.87
N THR A 158 -5.33 -1.95 17.68
CA THR A 158 -4.79 -3.29 17.93
C THR A 158 -5.75 -4.16 18.74
N GLN A 159 -6.46 -3.60 19.73
CA GLN A 159 -7.47 -4.31 20.51
C GLN A 159 -8.69 -4.67 19.65
N GLU A 160 -9.17 -3.74 18.81
CA GLU A 160 -10.22 -4.03 17.80
C GLU A 160 -9.82 -5.19 16.88
N LEU A 161 -8.58 -5.17 16.36
CA LEU A 161 -8.10 -6.22 15.47
C LEU A 161 -7.95 -7.57 16.18
N GLN A 162 -7.57 -7.62 17.46
CA GLN A 162 -7.58 -8.89 18.22
C GLN A 162 -9.01 -9.36 18.53
N SER A 163 -9.97 -8.46 18.80
CA SER A 163 -11.37 -8.86 19.06
C SER A 163 -12.05 -9.39 17.79
N SER A 164 -11.83 -8.72 16.65
CA SER A 164 -12.27 -9.19 15.33
C SER A 164 -11.64 -10.53 14.96
N LYS A 165 -10.32 -10.67 15.13
CA LYS A 165 -9.60 -11.93 14.90
C LYS A 165 -10.11 -13.08 15.77
N THR A 166 -10.35 -12.86 17.06
CA THR A 166 -10.87 -13.91 17.95
C THR A 166 -12.32 -14.27 17.63
N SER A 167 -13.15 -13.29 17.24
CA SER A 167 -14.50 -13.54 16.70
C SER A 167 -14.46 -14.42 15.45
N LEU A 168 -13.60 -14.10 14.47
CA LEU A 168 -13.43 -14.90 13.25
C LEU A 168 -12.86 -16.30 13.55
N GLN A 169 -11.93 -16.44 14.49
CA GLN A 169 -11.42 -17.75 14.93
C GLN A 169 -12.53 -18.61 15.56
N ASN A 170 -13.43 -18.00 16.34
CA ASN A 170 -14.58 -18.70 16.91
C ASN A 170 -15.58 -19.13 15.81
N GLN A 171 -15.87 -18.27 14.83
CA GLN A 171 -16.75 -18.61 13.69
C GLN A 171 -16.17 -19.74 12.83
N ILE A 172 -14.85 -19.74 12.58
CA ILE A 172 -14.16 -20.84 11.87
C ILE A 172 -14.24 -22.15 12.66
N LEU A 173 -14.10 -22.10 13.99
CA LEU A 173 -14.21 -23.27 14.85
C LEU A 173 -15.66 -23.82 14.89
N GLU A 174 -16.66 -22.94 14.98
CA GLU A 174 -18.08 -23.31 14.93
C GLU A 174 -18.49 -23.89 13.56
N ALA A 175 -17.97 -23.34 12.47
CA ALA A 175 -18.14 -23.89 11.12
C ALA A 175 -17.48 -25.27 10.99
N ALA A 176 -16.30 -25.47 11.59
CA ALA A 176 -15.62 -26.75 11.60
C ALA A 176 -16.38 -27.82 12.41
N THR A 177 -16.94 -27.49 13.58
CA THR A 177 -17.75 -28.45 14.36
C THR A 177 -19.04 -28.82 13.63
N LYS A 178 -19.74 -27.85 13.02
CA LYS A 178 -20.94 -28.13 12.21
C LYS A 178 -20.63 -28.99 10.97
N SER A 179 -19.48 -28.77 10.34
CA SER A 179 -19.01 -29.60 9.21
C SER A 179 -18.74 -31.05 9.63
N GLU A 180 -18.15 -31.24 10.82
CA GLU A 180 -17.91 -32.57 11.40
C GLU A 180 -19.21 -33.27 11.82
N GLU A 181 -20.15 -32.54 12.45
CA GLU A 181 -21.49 -33.04 12.79
C GLU A 181 -22.27 -33.51 11.54
N LEU A 182 -22.25 -32.71 10.46
CA LEU A 182 -22.86 -33.07 9.18
C LEU A 182 -22.15 -34.26 8.51
N SER A 183 -20.83 -34.36 8.62
CA SER A 183 -20.04 -35.51 8.14
C SER A 183 -20.45 -36.81 8.85
N GLN A 184 -20.54 -36.79 10.19
CA GLN A 184 -20.98 -37.93 10.99
C GLN A 184 -22.45 -38.31 10.73
N MET A 185 -23.33 -37.31 10.54
CA MET A 185 -24.72 -37.55 10.15
C MET A 185 -24.81 -38.22 8.77
N ALA A 186 -24.04 -37.74 7.78
CA ALA A 186 -23.98 -38.34 6.45
C ALA A 186 -23.42 -39.78 6.48
N GLU A 187 -22.41 -40.06 7.31
CA GLU A 187 -21.87 -41.41 7.49
C GLU A 187 -22.90 -42.35 8.15
N SER A 188 -23.68 -41.85 9.12
CA SER A 188 -24.78 -42.60 9.76
C SER A 188 -25.89 -42.95 8.76
N VAL A 189 -26.36 -41.97 7.98
CA VAL A 189 -27.37 -42.16 6.93
C VAL A 189 -26.85 -43.09 5.81
N ALA A 190 -25.56 -43.03 5.48
CA ALA A 190 -24.94 -43.96 4.54
C ALA A 190 -24.94 -45.41 5.06
N LYS A 191 -24.61 -45.61 6.35
CA LYS A 191 -24.69 -46.94 7.01
C LYS A 191 -26.13 -47.47 7.01
N GLU A 192 -27.11 -46.65 7.37
CA GLU A 192 -28.53 -47.03 7.31
C GLU A 192 -28.98 -47.38 5.89
N ASN A 193 -28.60 -46.59 4.89
CA ASN A 193 -28.96 -46.85 3.49
C ASN A 193 -28.34 -48.18 2.98
N VAL A 194 -27.15 -48.56 3.46
CA VAL A 194 -26.56 -49.87 3.19
C VAL A 194 -27.36 -51.00 3.85
N VAL A 195 -27.78 -50.85 5.11
CA VAL A 195 -28.62 -51.85 5.80
C VAL A 195 -29.97 -52.04 5.10
N LEU A 196 -30.66 -50.95 4.76
CA LEU A 196 -31.95 -50.99 4.06
C LEU A 196 -31.86 -51.65 2.68
N ARG A 197 -30.74 -51.50 1.96
CA ARG A 197 -30.50 -52.23 0.70
C ARG A 197 -30.33 -53.73 0.91
N HIS A 198 -29.69 -54.17 2.00
CA HIS A 198 -29.54 -55.60 2.29
C HIS A 198 -30.87 -56.24 2.70
N GLU A 199 -31.67 -55.59 3.55
CA GLU A 199 -33.04 -56.07 3.87
C GLU A 199 -33.90 -56.12 2.60
N LEU A 200 -33.87 -55.10 1.75
CA LEU A 200 -34.64 -55.09 0.49
C LEU A 200 -34.24 -56.24 -0.45
N LEU A 201 -32.94 -56.53 -0.59
CA LEU A 201 -32.46 -57.67 -1.38
C LEU A 201 -32.93 -59.00 -0.79
N ALA A 202 -32.79 -59.19 0.53
CA ALA A 202 -33.26 -60.40 1.21
C ALA A 202 -34.78 -60.62 1.04
N ARG A 203 -35.58 -59.54 1.00
CA ARG A 203 -37.03 -59.63 0.71
C ARG A 203 -37.34 -59.94 -0.75
N CYS A 204 -36.55 -59.44 -1.71
CA CYS A 204 -36.67 -59.84 -3.10
C CYS A 204 -36.38 -61.35 -3.26
N GLU A 205 -35.31 -61.85 -2.65
CA GLU A 205 -34.96 -63.29 -2.64
C GLU A 205 -36.06 -64.13 -1.97
N GLU A 206 -36.63 -63.68 -0.83
CA GLU A 206 -37.74 -64.34 -0.14
C GLU A 206 -39.01 -64.44 -1.02
N LEU A 207 -39.30 -63.41 -1.82
CA LEU A 207 -40.45 -63.37 -2.73
C LEU A 207 -40.22 -64.18 -4.02
N GLU A 208 -38.97 -64.26 -4.50
CA GLU A 208 -38.58 -65.13 -5.61
C GLU A 208 -38.71 -66.61 -5.21
N ILE A 209 -38.20 -66.99 -4.03
CA ILE A 209 -38.34 -68.35 -3.48
C ILE A 209 -39.83 -68.73 -3.35
N ARG A 210 -40.66 -67.89 -2.71
CA ARG A 210 -42.11 -68.16 -2.61
C ARG A 210 -42.82 -68.25 -3.97
N THR A 211 -42.30 -67.57 -4.98
CA THR A 211 -42.82 -67.65 -6.35
C THR A 211 -42.50 -69.01 -6.96
N ILE A 212 -41.25 -69.46 -6.87
CA ILE A 212 -40.83 -70.79 -7.32
C ILE A 212 -41.59 -71.90 -6.56
N GLU A 213 -41.77 -71.78 -5.24
CA GLU A 213 -42.54 -72.74 -4.42
C GLU A 213 -44.01 -72.84 -4.86
N ARG A 214 -44.67 -71.69 -5.08
CA ARG A 214 -46.05 -71.63 -5.55
C ARG A 214 -46.20 -72.26 -6.93
N ASP A 215 -45.28 -71.98 -7.84
CA ASP A 215 -45.37 -72.40 -9.24
C ASP A 215 -45.03 -73.89 -9.41
N LEU A 216 -44.17 -74.44 -8.54
CA LEU A 216 -44.01 -75.89 -8.36
C LEU A 216 -45.26 -76.54 -7.74
N SER A 217 -45.93 -75.86 -6.81
CA SER A 217 -47.17 -76.35 -6.18
C SER A 217 -48.35 -76.40 -7.15
N THR A 218 -48.52 -75.37 -8.00
CA THR A 218 -49.54 -75.39 -9.07
C THR A 218 -49.23 -76.46 -10.11
N GLN A 219 -47.97 -76.62 -10.54
CA GLN A 219 -47.57 -77.70 -11.44
C GLN A 219 -47.84 -79.10 -10.84
N ALA A 220 -47.62 -79.28 -9.53
CA ALA A 220 -47.97 -80.51 -8.82
C ALA A 220 -49.49 -80.76 -8.79
N ALA A 221 -50.30 -79.72 -8.53
CA ALA A 221 -51.75 -79.81 -8.56
C ALA A 221 -52.31 -80.10 -9.97
N GLU A 222 -51.78 -79.44 -11.00
CA GLU A 222 -52.13 -79.68 -12.40
C GLU A 222 -51.80 -81.10 -12.85
N THR A 223 -50.60 -81.60 -12.52
CA THR A 223 -50.19 -82.96 -12.89
C THR A 223 -50.99 -84.02 -12.14
N ALA A 224 -51.34 -83.80 -10.86
CA ALA A 224 -52.26 -84.67 -10.13
C ALA A 224 -53.69 -84.64 -10.73
N SER A 225 -54.22 -83.46 -11.02
CA SER A 225 -55.53 -83.28 -11.68
C SER A 225 -55.59 -83.97 -13.04
N LYS A 226 -54.54 -83.83 -13.86
CA LYS A 226 -54.40 -84.52 -15.15
C LYS A 226 -54.39 -86.04 -15.01
N GLN A 227 -53.68 -86.57 -14.00
CA GLN A 227 -53.68 -88.01 -13.70
C GLN A 227 -55.05 -88.51 -13.22
N GLN A 228 -55.76 -87.73 -12.38
CA GLN A 228 -57.14 -88.04 -11.96
C GLN A 228 -58.11 -88.00 -13.15
N LEU A 229 -58.03 -86.99 -14.01
CA LEU A 229 -58.85 -86.89 -15.21
C LEU A 229 -58.62 -88.07 -16.17
N ASP A 230 -57.38 -88.54 -16.31
CA ASP A 230 -57.05 -89.72 -17.11
C ASP A 230 -57.39 -91.05 -16.42
N SER A 231 -57.50 -91.10 -15.09
CA SER A 231 -58.05 -92.27 -14.37
C SER A 231 -59.58 -92.32 -14.51
N ILE A 232 -60.27 -91.19 -14.38
CA ILE A 232 -61.72 -91.04 -14.62
C ILE A 232 -62.07 -91.46 -16.06
N LYS A 233 -61.30 -91.04 -17.07
CA LYS A 233 -61.48 -91.50 -18.46
C LYS A 233 -61.32 -93.02 -18.63
N LYS A 234 -60.47 -93.67 -17.83
CA LYS A 234 -60.31 -95.15 -17.84
C LYS A 234 -61.50 -95.82 -17.15
N VAL A 235 -61.94 -95.32 -15.98
CA VAL A 235 -63.12 -95.82 -15.27
C VAL A 235 -64.38 -95.69 -16.14
N ALA A 236 -64.61 -94.53 -16.76
CA ALA A 236 -65.76 -94.32 -17.65
C ALA A 236 -65.79 -95.27 -18.86
N LYS A 237 -64.63 -95.64 -19.42
CA LYS A 237 -64.52 -96.66 -20.48
C LYS A 237 -64.88 -98.06 -19.96
N LEU A 238 -64.32 -98.46 -18.82
CA LEU A 238 -64.62 -99.74 -18.17
C LEU A 238 -66.10 -99.83 -17.80
N GLU A 239 -66.69 -98.76 -17.27
CA GLU A 239 -68.12 -98.68 -17.01
C GLU A 239 -68.96 -98.85 -18.27
N ALA A 240 -68.59 -98.21 -19.38
CA ALA A 240 -69.28 -98.36 -20.65
C ALA A 240 -69.22 -99.80 -21.18
N GLU A 241 -68.10 -100.51 -20.98
CA GLU A 241 -67.97 -101.93 -21.28
C GLU A 241 -68.80 -102.79 -20.31
N CYS A 242 -68.80 -102.52 -19.01
CA CYS A 242 -69.68 -103.18 -18.04
C CYS A 242 -71.18 -102.90 -18.30
N ARG A 243 -71.55 -101.76 -18.92
CA ARG A 243 -72.92 -101.49 -19.39
C ARG A 243 -73.23 -102.30 -20.65
N LYS A 244 -72.32 -102.37 -21.63
CA LYS A 244 -72.45 -103.24 -22.83
C LYS A 244 -72.61 -104.72 -22.47
N LEU A 245 -71.79 -105.24 -21.56
CA LEU A 245 -71.86 -106.63 -21.09
C LEU A 245 -73.20 -106.93 -20.40
N ARG A 246 -73.71 -105.99 -19.58
CA ARG A 246 -75.06 -106.10 -18.99
C ARG A 246 -76.18 -106.09 -20.04
N MET A 247 -76.06 -105.28 -21.10
CA MET A 247 -77.01 -105.30 -22.22
C MET A 247 -76.96 -106.60 -23.01
N LEU A 248 -75.76 -107.13 -23.30
CA LEU A 248 -75.60 -108.41 -23.99
C LEU A 248 -76.22 -109.57 -23.20
N ALA A 249 -75.95 -109.65 -21.89
CA ALA A 249 -76.56 -110.63 -20.99
C ALA A 249 -78.10 -110.54 -20.92
N LYS A 250 -78.66 -109.34 -21.20
CA LYS A 250 -80.12 -109.12 -21.26
C LYS A 250 -80.71 -109.43 -22.64
N SER A 251 -79.91 -109.36 -23.71
CA SER A 251 -80.31 -109.76 -25.07
C SER A 251 -80.30 -111.28 -25.29
N SER A 252 -79.55 -112.05 -24.49
CA SER A 252 -79.51 -113.52 -24.54
C SER A 252 -80.67 -114.21 -23.81
N ALA A 253 -81.67 -113.46 -23.32
CA ALA A 253 -82.74 -113.98 -22.48
C ALA A 253 -84.13 -113.56 -23.01
N SER A 254 -84.69 -114.38 -23.91
CA SER A 254 -86.09 -114.31 -24.32
C SER A 254 -86.73 -115.69 -24.26
N PHE A 255 -87.27 -116.05 -23.10
CA PHE A 255 -88.44 -116.92 -22.86
C PHE A 255 -88.58 -117.20 -21.34
N ASN A 256 -89.23 -116.28 -20.61
CA ASN A 256 -90.40 -116.58 -19.78
C ASN A 256 -90.86 -115.38 -18.93
N ASP A 257 -92.15 -115.10 -19.04
CA ASP A 257 -93.00 -114.20 -18.25
C ASP A 257 -93.17 -114.66 -16.77
N LEU A 258 -93.66 -113.88 -15.79
CA LEU A 258 -94.27 -112.54 -15.75
C LEU A 258 -94.18 -111.93 -14.32
N ARG A 259 -94.73 -110.71 -14.12
CA ARG A 259 -94.87 -109.90 -12.87
C ARG A 259 -93.56 -109.21 -12.39
N SER A 260 -93.37 -107.88 -12.41
CA SER A 260 -94.21 -106.69 -12.10
C SER A 260 -94.41 -106.42 -10.60
N THR A 261 -94.15 -105.23 -10.04
CA THR A 261 -93.50 -104.00 -10.59
C THR A 261 -92.98 -103.10 -9.45
N ASP A 262 -91.92 -102.33 -9.75
CA ASP A 262 -91.44 -101.03 -9.23
C ASP A 262 -91.70 -100.56 -7.77
N SER A 263 -90.60 -100.12 -7.15
CA SER A 263 -90.54 -99.45 -5.84
C SER A 263 -90.79 -97.94 -5.95
N HIS A 264 -91.30 -97.30 -4.89
CA HIS A 264 -91.09 -95.86 -4.66
C HIS A 264 -91.04 -95.50 -3.17
N SER A 265 -90.15 -94.56 -2.84
CA SER A 265 -90.16 -93.65 -1.68
C SER A 265 -90.30 -94.26 -0.27
N ASP A 266 -89.18 -94.43 0.43
CA ASP A 266 -89.15 -94.38 1.91
C ASP A 266 -88.83 -92.96 2.38
N GLY A 267 -89.31 -92.58 3.56
CA GLY A 267 -89.30 -91.21 4.07
C GLY A 267 -88.00 -90.80 4.77
N GLY A 268 -87.76 -89.49 4.86
CA GLY A 268 -86.59 -88.92 5.55
C GLY A 268 -86.96 -88.11 6.80
N GLU A 269 -86.27 -88.38 7.91
CA GLU A 269 -86.07 -87.45 9.03
C GLU A 269 -84.54 -87.34 9.24
N LYS A 270 -83.94 -86.19 8.93
CA LYS A 270 -83.70 -85.06 9.85
C LYS A 270 -82.80 -85.39 11.06
N MET A 271 -81.56 -84.89 11.00
CA MET A 271 -80.95 -84.13 12.11
C MET A 271 -79.90 -83.15 11.57
N ASP A 272 -79.64 -82.07 12.29
CA ASP A 272 -78.84 -80.92 11.84
C ASP A 272 -77.33 -81.18 11.66
N VAL A 273 -76.74 -80.52 10.66
CA VAL A 273 -75.45 -79.82 10.83
C VAL A 273 -75.58 -78.43 10.20
N SER A 274 -75.40 -77.39 11.03
CA SER A 274 -75.28 -76.00 10.59
C SER A 274 -73.82 -75.68 10.23
N CYS A 275 -73.62 -74.98 9.11
CA CYS A 275 -72.51 -74.04 8.90
C CYS A 275 -72.80 -73.11 7.72
N SER A 276 -72.35 -71.86 7.81
CA SER A 276 -72.71 -70.78 6.88
C SER A 276 -71.95 -70.77 5.56
N ASP A 277 -72.66 -70.33 4.51
CA ASP A 277 -72.30 -69.27 3.55
C ASP A 277 -70.83 -68.97 3.27
N SER A 278 -70.50 -68.94 1.98
CA SER A 278 -70.05 -67.73 1.26
C SER A 278 -69.07 -68.06 0.13
N TRP A 279 -69.60 -68.53 -0.99
CA TRP A 279 -68.97 -68.38 -2.30
C TRP A 279 -69.90 -67.51 -3.13
N ALA A 280 -69.66 -66.20 -3.07
CA ALA A 280 -70.29 -65.23 -3.95
C ALA A 280 -69.72 -65.37 -5.38
N SER A 281 -70.42 -64.76 -6.32
CA SER A 281 -69.99 -64.61 -7.71
C SER A 281 -69.07 -63.35 -7.79
N SER A 282 -68.76 -62.68 -8.91
CA SER A 282 -69.10 -62.92 -10.32
C SER A 282 -68.24 -62.15 -11.32
N THR A 283 -68.53 -62.40 -12.60
CA THR A 283 -68.29 -61.50 -13.72
C THR A 283 -69.49 -60.58 -13.98
N LEU A 284 -69.30 -59.26 -14.13
CA LEU A 284 -69.85 -58.43 -15.24
C LEU A 284 -69.77 -56.90 -15.01
N ILE A 285 -69.06 -56.17 -15.89
CA ILE A 285 -69.41 -54.83 -16.45
C ILE A 285 -68.31 -54.49 -17.48
N GLU A 286 -68.54 -54.20 -18.76
CA GLU A 286 -69.49 -53.30 -19.45
C GLU A 286 -68.97 -51.85 -19.63
N LYS A 287 -68.75 -51.47 -20.90
CA LYS A 287 -69.20 -50.15 -21.38
C LYS A 287 -69.48 -50.17 -22.88
N ARG A 288 -70.77 -50.09 -23.23
CA ARG A 288 -71.22 -49.76 -24.59
C ARG A 288 -71.18 -48.25 -24.80
N SER A 289 -71.07 -47.83 -26.05
CA SER A 289 -71.71 -46.59 -26.52
C SER A 289 -72.86 -46.96 -27.45
N LEU A 290 -73.98 -46.24 -27.37
CA LEU A 290 -75.15 -46.42 -28.21
C LEU A 290 -75.09 -45.49 -29.43
N GLN A 291 -75.43 -46.00 -30.62
CA GLN A 291 -76.50 -45.43 -31.45
C GLN A 291 -76.82 -46.32 -32.66
N GLY A 292 -78.07 -46.31 -33.13
CA GLY A 292 -78.52 -47.04 -34.32
C GLY A 292 -79.81 -47.82 -34.09
N THR A 293 -80.92 -47.34 -34.62
CA THR A 293 -82.27 -47.90 -34.46
C THR A 293 -82.80 -48.55 -35.75
N THR A 294 -83.98 -49.15 -35.65
CA THR A 294 -84.83 -49.67 -36.74
C THR A 294 -84.33 -50.93 -37.48
N SER A 295 -85.00 -52.06 -37.16
CA SER A 295 -85.30 -53.12 -38.10
C SER A 295 -86.80 -53.37 -38.01
N SER A 296 -87.49 -53.40 -39.15
CA SER A 296 -88.94 -53.61 -39.21
C SER A 296 -89.21 -54.93 -39.92
N ILE A 297 -89.79 -55.90 -39.20
CA ILE A 297 -90.47 -57.04 -39.82
C ILE A 297 -91.86 -57.13 -39.19
N GLU A 298 -92.83 -57.05 -40.09
CA GLU A 298 -94.27 -57.17 -39.89
C GLU A 298 -94.65 -58.65 -39.88
N LEU A 299 -95.43 -59.09 -38.89
CA LEU A 299 -96.13 -60.37 -38.91
C LEU A 299 -97.42 -60.21 -38.10
N ASP A 300 -98.54 -60.48 -38.76
CA ASP A 300 -99.83 -59.92 -38.38
C ASP A 300 -100.78 -60.94 -37.71
N LEU A 301 -101.67 -60.39 -36.89
CA LEU A 301 -103.01 -60.86 -36.57
C LEU A 301 -103.31 -62.37 -36.66
N MET A 302 -103.20 -63.06 -35.52
CA MET A 302 -104.14 -64.13 -35.16
C MET A 302 -104.45 -64.05 -33.66
N GLY A 303 -105.62 -63.48 -33.33
CA GLY A 303 -106.10 -63.34 -31.96
C GLY A 303 -107.47 -63.96 -31.82
N ASP A 304 -107.55 -65.08 -31.09
CA ASP A 304 -108.80 -65.82 -30.84
C ASP A 304 -109.67 -65.17 -29.75
N PHE A 305 -110.91 -65.68 -29.62
CA PHE A 305 -111.97 -65.32 -28.65
C PHE A 305 -112.63 -63.95 -28.90
N LEU A 306 -113.96 -63.89 -29.07
CA LEU A 306 -114.93 -64.34 -28.07
C LEU A 306 -116.25 -64.85 -28.66
N GLU A 307 -116.66 -66.04 -28.24
CA GLU A 307 -118.08 -66.38 -28.16
C GLU A 307 -118.73 -65.60 -27.00
N MET A 308 -119.84 -64.90 -27.26
CA MET A 308 -120.93 -64.80 -26.28
C MET A 308 -122.22 -64.32 -26.95
N GLU A 309 -122.91 -65.26 -27.61
CA GLU A 309 -124.27 -65.05 -28.09
C GLU A 309 -125.22 -64.84 -26.88
N ARG A 310 -125.86 -63.67 -26.79
CA ARG A 310 -126.94 -63.43 -25.82
C ARG A 310 -128.12 -62.70 -26.45
N LEU A 311 -129.16 -63.51 -26.68
CA LEU A 311 -130.58 -63.19 -26.78
C LEU A 311 -131.01 -61.81 -26.25
N VAL A 312 -131.80 -61.08 -27.04
CA VAL A 312 -133.22 -60.72 -26.76
C VAL A 312 -133.70 -59.70 -27.81
N ALA A 313 -134.54 -60.14 -28.74
CA ALA A 313 -135.38 -59.30 -29.62
C ALA A 313 -136.48 -60.16 -30.30
N LEU A 314 -137.55 -60.46 -29.57
CA LEU A 314 -138.82 -60.98 -30.13
C LEU A 314 -139.55 -59.85 -30.88
N PRO A 315 -140.35 -60.15 -31.94
CA PRO A 315 -141.66 -60.78 -31.76
C PRO A 315 -141.99 -61.92 -32.75
N GLU A 316 -143.24 -62.40 -32.68
CA GLU A 316 -143.71 -63.72 -33.14
C GLU A 316 -144.49 -63.69 -34.49
N THR A 317 -144.87 -64.89 -34.97
CA THR A 317 -145.92 -65.19 -35.99
C THR A 317 -145.60 -64.92 -37.48
N PRO A 318 -146.34 -65.50 -38.46
CA PRO A 318 -147.18 -66.71 -38.44
C PRO A 318 -146.92 -67.72 -39.61
N ASP A 319 -147.57 -68.88 -39.52
CA ASP A 319 -148.11 -69.76 -40.60
C ASP A 319 -147.34 -70.07 -41.91
N GLY A 320 -147.07 -71.38 -42.10
CA GLY A 320 -147.30 -72.09 -43.37
C GLY A 320 -146.10 -72.28 -44.33
N SER A 321 -146.14 -73.22 -45.30
CA SER A 321 -147.08 -74.35 -45.48
C SER A 321 -146.60 -75.38 -46.54
N GLY A 322 -146.96 -76.66 -46.38
CA GLY A 322 -146.95 -77.69 -47.44
C GLY A 322 -145.58 -78.34 -47.77
N LYS A 323 -145.48 -79.51 -48.42
CA LYS A 323 -146.44 -80.57 -48.91
C LYS A 323 -145.66 -81.92 -48.86
N SER A 324 -146.22 -83.13 -48.86
CA SER A 324 -147.47 -83.72 -49.41
C SER A 324 -148.00 -84.84 -48.47
N GLY A 325 -149.23 -85.39 -48.54
CA GLY A 325 -150.28 -85.40 -49.60
C GLY A 325 -150.26 -86.71 -50.42
N PRO A 326 -151.40 -87.30 -50.86
CA PRO A 326 -152.79 -86.77 -50.90
C PRO A 326 -153.86 -87.68 -50.23
N GLU A 327 -155.15 -87.32 -50.38
CA GLU A 327 -156.33 -88.09 -49.91
C GLU A 327 -156.79 -89.21 -50.88
N SER A 328 -157.80 -89.98 -50.45
CA SER A 328 -158.95 -90.28 -51.33
C SER A 328 -160.27 -90.41 -50.54
N VAL A 329 -161.37 -90.04 -51.19
CA VAL A 329 -162.76 -90.05 -50.67
C VAL A 329 -163.68 -90.60 -51.76
N THR A 330 -164.70 -91.39 -51.39
CA THR A 330 -165.89 -91.66 -52.22
C THR A 330 -167.16 -91.81 -51.39
N GLU A 331 -168.31 -91.68 -52.05
CA GLU A 331 -169.63 -91.33 -51.51
C GLU A 331 -170.72 -92.00 -52.37
N GLU A 332 -171.72 -92.68 -51.78
CA GLU A 332 -172.94 -93.22 -52.45
C GLU A 332 -174.01 -93.64 -51.41
N VAL A 333 -175.27 -93.98 -51.76
CA VAL A 333 -176.38 -93.06 -52.11
C VAL A 333 -177.79 -93.75 -52.01
N VAL A 334 -178.71 -93.15 -51.23
CA VAL A 334 -180.19 -93.01 -51.48
C VAL A 334 -181.15 -94.25 -51.59
N VAL A 335 -181.94 -94.47 -50.52
CA VAL A 335 -183.44 -94.70 -50.46
C VAL A 335 -184.11 -96.11 -50.57
N GLN A 336 -185.13 -96.32 -49.70
CA GLN A 336 -186.22 -97.36 -49.62
C GLN A 336 -185.82 -98.81 -49.24
N SER A 337 -186.59 -99.59 -48.44
CA SER A 337 -187.91 -99.39 -47.79
C SER A 337 -188.16 -100.31 -46.56
N GLU A 338 -188.90 -99.81 -45.56
CA GLU A 338 -189.70 -100.52 -44.50
C GLU A 338 -189.09 -101.66 -43.62
N ASN A 339 -188.86 -101.33 -42.32
CA ASN A 339 -188.82 -102.20 -41.11
C ASN A 339 -187.77 -103.35 -40.98
N PRO A 340 -187.33 -103.73 -39.75
CA PRO A 340 -187.34 -103.06 -38.44
C PRO A 340 -185.92 -102.83 -37.83
N LEU A 341 -185.82 -101.97 -36.79
CA LEU A 341 -184.61 -101.18 -36.50
C LEU A 341 -183.74 -101.67 -35.31
N ALA A 342 -183.46 -102.98 -35.18
CA ALA A 342 -182.83 -103.55 -33.97
C ALA A 342 -181.39 -104.08 -34.10
N ALA A 343 -180.97 -104.59 -35.27
CA ALA A 343 -179.76 -105.43 -35.37
C ALA A 343 -178.46 -104.70 -35.75
N GLU A 344 -178.55 -103.51 -36.35
CA GLU A 344 -177.39 -102.85 -36.98
C GLU A 344 -176.45 -102.16 -35.96
N ILE A 345 -177.01 -101.68 -34.85
CA ILE A 345 -176.25 -100.98 -33.79
C ILE A 345 -175.21 -101.90 -33.13
N GLU A 346 -175.50 -103.20 -32.99
CA GLU A 346 -174.64 -104.18 -32.33
C GLU A 346 -173.34 -104.48 -33.12
N VAL A 347 -173.41 -104.38 -34.46
CA VAL A 347 -172.24 -104.52 -35.33
C VAL A 347 -171.32 -103.30 -35.20
N LEU A 348 -171.89 -102.09 -35.13
CA LEU A 348 -171.12 -100.86 -34.98
C LEU A 348 -170.46 -100.73 -33.60
N THR A 349 -171.11 -101.13 -32.51
CA THR A 349 -170.45 -101.22 -31.18
C THR A 349 -169.33 -102.24 -31.17
N SER A 350 -169.50 -103.40 -31.81
CA SER A 350 -168.44 -104.40 -31.96
C SER A 350 -167.23 -103.87 -32.73
N ARG A 351 -167.47 -103.14 -33.84
CA ARG A 351 -166.43 -102.49 -34.64
C ARG A 351 -165.69 -101.39 -33.89
N ASN A 352 -166.40 -100.57 -33.13
CA ASN A 352 -165.78 -99.52 -32.30
C ASN A 352 -164.92 -100.12 -31.19
N LYS A 353 -165.33 -101.23 -30.58
CA LYS A 353 -164.51 -101.94 -29.59
C LYS A 353 -163.22 -102.51 -30.19
N GLU A 354 -163.29 -103.08 -31.41
CA GLU A 354 -162.10 -103.53 -32.15
C GLU A 354 -161.12 -102.37 -32.43
N LEU A 355 -161.65 -101.16 -32.70
CA LEU A 355 -160.84 -99.96 -32.90
C LEU A 355 -160.27 -99.41 -31.59
N GLU A 356 -161.02 -99.42 -30.48
CA GLU A 356 -160.51 -99.05 -29.16
C GLU A 356 -159.37 -99.98 -28.71
N GLU A 357 -159.47 -101.29 -28.93
CA GLU A 357 -158.41 -102.24 -28.59
C GLU A 357 -157.16 -102.01 -29.46
N LYS A 358 -157.32 -101.62 -30.73
CA LYS A 358 -156.20 -101.21 -31.59
C LYS A 358 -155.58 -99.88 -31.17
N VAL A 359 -156.37 -98.89 -30.77
CA VAL A 359 -155.87 -97.62 -30.22
C VAL A 359 -155.08 -97.89 -28.94
N LYS A 360 -155.62 -98.65 -27.98
CA LYS A 360 -154.91 -99.04 -26.75
C LYS A 360 -153.60 -99.79 -27.03
N LYS A 361 -153.57 -100.66 -28.05
CA LYS A 361 -152.35 -101.36 -28.47
C LYS A 361 -151.32 -100.41 -29.10
N LEU A 362 -151.76 -99.48 -29.95
CA LEU A 362 -150.90 -98.46 -30.55
C LEU A 362 -150.41 -97.42 -29.53
N GLU A 363 -151.20 -97.10 -28.50
CA GLU A 363 -150.79 -96.26 -27.38
C GLU A 363 -149.76 -96.96 -26.50
N ALA A 364 -149.91 -98.27 -26.26
CA ALA A 364 -148.90 -99.08 -25.59
C ALA A 364 -147.58 -99.13 -26.38
N GLU A 365 -147.64 -99.51 -27.66
CA GLU A 365 -146.46 -99.55 -28.56
C GLU A 365 -145.81 -98.16 -28.70
N LYS A 366 -146.60 -97.09 -28.79
CA LYS A 366 -146.10 -95.72 -28.76
C LYS A 366 -145.40 -95.41 -27.44
N SER A 367 -145.96 -95.78 -26.30
CA SER A 367 -145.35 -95.53 -24.98
C SER A 367 -144.07 -96.33 -24.77
N GLU A 368 -143.98 -97.53 -25.35
CA GLU A 368 -142.80 -98.39 -25.35
C GLU A 368 -141.69 -97.77 -26.21
N LEU A 369 -142.01 -97.33 -27.44
CA LEU A 369 -141.08 -96.60 -28.32
C LEU A 369 -140.68 -95.23 -27.73
N GLU A 370 -141.57 -94.48 -27.08
CA GLU A 370 -141.23 -93.25 -26.36
C GLU A 370 -140.37 -93.50 -25.12
N SER A 371 -140.43 -94.70 -24.53
CA SER A 371 -139.53 -95.13 -23.45
C SER A 371 -138.16 -95.56 -23.99
N GLU A 372 -138.13 -96.29 -25.11
CA GLU A 372 -136.89 -96.75 -25.75
C GLU A 372 -136.11 -95.57 -26.37
N ILE A 373 -136.79 -94.63 -27.05
CA ILE A 373 -136.18 -93.39 -27.56
C ILE A 373 -135.64 -92.53 -26.40
N ARG A 374 -136.33 -92.51 -25.25
CA ARG A 374 -135.85 -91.83 -24.04
C ARG A 374 -134.59 -92.49 -23.48
N CYS A 375 -134.59 -93.81 -23.31
CA CYS A 375 -133.43 -94.56 -22.80
C CYS A 375 -132.21 -94.36 -23.70
N ASN A 376 -132.36 -94.56 -25.02
CA ASN A 376 -131.31 -94.33 -26.01
C ASN A 376 -130.80 -92.86 -26.00
N ARG A 377 -131.68 -91.88 -25.77
CA ARG A 377 -131.28 -90.47 -25.64
C ARG A 377 -130.52 -90.20 -24.34
N GLU A 378 -130.96 -90.76 -23.22
CA GLU A 378 -130.31 -90.63 -21.91
C GLU A 378 -128.93 -91.31 -21.92
N GLU A 379 -128.80 -92.49 -22.54
CA GLU A 379 -127.53 -93.19 -22.77
C GLU A 379 -126.59 -92.40 -23.70
N ALA A 380 -127.11 -91.82 -24.80
CA ALA A 380 -126.31 -91.00 -25.71
C ALA A 380 -125.83 -89.69 -25.05
N VAL A 381 -126.68 -89.04 -24.24
CA VAL A 381 -126.29 -87.87 -23.44
C VAL A 381 -125.23 -88.27 -22.42
N ALA A 382 -125.44 -89.33 -21.65
CA ALA A 382 -124.46 -89.81 -20.67
C ALA A 382 -123.12 -90.21 -21.32
N HIS A 383 -123.13 -90.78 -22.53
CA HIS A 383 -121.89 -91.09 -23.26
C HIS A 383 -121.12 -89.82 -23.66
N VAL A 384 -121.83 -88.81 -24.18
CA VAL A 384 -121.22 -87.51 -24.54
C VAL A 384 -120.74 -86.76 -23.29
N GLU A 385 -121.50 -86.75 -22.19
CA GLU A 385 -121.09 -86.15 -20.92
C GLU A 385 -119.84 -86.82 -20.34
N ASN A 386 -119.75 -88.16 -20.36
CA ASN A 386 -118.55 -88.87 -19.93
C ASN A 386 -117.34 -88.62 -20.84
N MET A 387 -117.54 -88.51 -22.16
CA MET A 387 -116.49 -88.18 -23.12
C MET A 387 -115.95 -86.76 -22.89
N LEU A 388 -116.85 -85.76 -22.79
CA LEU A 388 -116.49 -84.38 -22.50
C LEU A 388 -115.85 -84.23 -21.11
N ALA A 389 -116.31 -84.97 -20.09
CA ALA A 389 -115.67 -84.99 -18.78
C ALA A 389 -114.23 -85.53 -18.84
N GLY A 390 -113.98 -86.54 -19.67
CA GLY A 390 -112.63 -87.06 -19.95
C GLY A 390 -111.74 -86.03 -20.64
N GLU A 391 -112.24 -85.36 -21.68
CA GLU A 391 -111.50 -84.28 -22.37
C GLU A 391 -111.20 -83.11 -21.44
N VAL A 392 -112.19 -82.65 -20.65
CA VAL A 392 -112.01 -81.61 -19.63
C VAL A 392 -111.01 -82.04 -18.56
N GLN A 393 -110.98 -83.31 -18.14
CA GLN A 393 -109.99 -83.82 -17.20
C GLN A 393 -108.57 -83.82 -17.79
N VAL A 394 -108.40 -84.20 -19.06
CA VAL A 394 -107.11 -84.15 -19.77
C VAL A 394 -106.63 -82.70 -19.94
N LEU A 395 -107.52 -81.80 -20.37
CA LEU A 395 -107.21 -80.36 -20.50
C LEU A 395 -106.84 -79.74 -19.14
N THR A 396 -107.61 -80.01 -18.08
CA THR A 396 -107.32 -79.54 -16.72
C THR A 396 -105.97 -80.05 -16.21
N SER A 397 -105.62 -81.30 -16.54
CA SER A 397 -104.31 -81.87 -16.18
C SER A 397 -103.17 -81.20 -16.95
N ARG A 398 -103.39 -80.89 -18.23
CA ARG A 398 -102.41 -80.19 -19.08
C ARG A 398 -102.24 -78.71 -18.70
N THR A 399 -103.31 -78.04 -18.28
CA THR A 399 -103.23 -76.66 -17.76
C THR A 399 -102.31 -76.59 -16.54
N LYS A 400 -102.48 -77.50 -15.57
CA LYS A 400 -101.59 -77.60 -14.39
C LYS A 400 -100.13 -77.87 -14.78
N GLU A 401 -99.89 -78.80 -15.70
CA GLU A 401 -98.55 -79.10 -16.23
C GLU A 401 -97.88 -77.90 -16.94
N LEU A 402 -98.67 -76.90 -17.39
CA LEU A 402 -98.18 -75.65 -17.96
C LEU A 402 -98.04 -74.55 -16.90
N GLU A 403 -98.93 -74.48 -15.92
CA GLU A 403 -98.84 -73.60 -14.75
C GLU A 403 -97.58 -73.90 -13.93
N GLU A 404 -97.32 -75.17 -13.59
CA GLU A 404 -96.11 -75.63 -12.88
C GLU A 404 -94.83 -75.28 -13.63
N LYS A 405 -94.85 -75.32 -14.98
CA LYS A 405 -93.70 -74.94 -15.81
C LYS A 405 -93.52 -73.43 -15.90
N LEU A 406 -94.61 -72.67 -15.92
CA LEU A 406 -94.55 -71.21 -15.90
C LEU A 406 -94.02 -70.72 -14.55
N GLU A 407 -94.50 -71.28 -13.44
CA GLU A 407 -93.97 -71.02 -12.09
C GLU A 407 -92.47 -71.37 -12.01
N LYS A 408 -92.04 -72.53 -12.53
CA LYS A 408 -90.62 -72.91 -12.58
C LYS A 408 -89.76 -71.96 -13.44
N ILE A 409 -90.24 -71.56 -14.61
CA ILE A 409 -89.53 -70.61 -15.49
C ILE A 409 -89.45 -69.22 -14.85
N GLU A 410 -90.51 -68.78 -14.17
CA GLU A 410 -90.51 -67.50 -13.45
C GLU A 410 -89.60 -67.55 -12.22
N ALA A 411 -89.49 -68.69 -11.52
CA ALA A 411 -88.50 -68.90 -10.47
C ALA A 411 -87.06 -68.85 -11.02
N GLU A 412 -86.75 -69.60 -12.08
CA GLU A 412 -85.43 -69.58 -12.75
C GLU A 412 -85.07 -68.18 -13.28
N LYS A 413 -86.05 -67.45 -13.81
CA LYS A 413 -85.89 -66.06 -14.24
C LYS A 413 -85.54 -65.13 -13.07
N ASN A 414 -86.26 -65.23 -11.95
CA ASN A 414 -86.01 -64.39 -10.78
C ASN A 414 -84.66 -64.74 -10.11
N GLU A 415 -84.27 -66.01 -10.08
CA GLU A 415 -82.94 -66.45 -9.64
C GLU A 415 -81.84 -65.81 -10.51
N LEU A 416 -81.93 -65.96 -11.84
CA LEU A 416 -80.99 -65.33 -12.79
C LEU A 416 -80.99 -63.80 -12.73
N GLU A 417 -82.14 -63.16 -12.46
CA GLU A 417 -82.23 -61.70 -12.28
C GLU A 417 -81.54 -61.25 -10.98
N THR A 418 -81.67 -62.01 -9.89
CA THR A 418 -80.92 -61.74 -8.66
C THR A 418 -79.42 -62.01 -8.81
N GLU A 419 -79.02 -63.06 -9.53
CA GLU A 419 -77.62 -63.34 -9.84
C GLU A 419 -77.04 -62.18 -10.67
N MET A 420 -77.64 -61.88 -11.83
CA MET A 420 -77.20 -60.78 -12.71
C MET A 420 -77.16 -59.41 -12.02
N LYS A 421 -78.01 -59.19 -11.01
CA LYS A 421 -77.96 -58.00 -10.15
C LYS A 421 -76.74 -58.03 -9.21
N ASN A 422 -76.56 -59.10 -8.44
CA ASN A 422 -75.42 -59.26 -7.52
C ASN A 422 -74.10 -59.13 -8.28
N ASN A 423 -73.97 -59.83 -9.41
CA ASN A 423 -72.85 -59.79 -10.35
C ASN A 423 -72.47 -58.35 -10.75
N ARG A 424 -73.49 -57.50 -10.96
CA ARG A 424 -73.34 -56.11 -11.34
C ARG A 424 -72.93 -55.24 -10.16
N GLU A 425 -73.51 -55.46 -8.98
CA GLU A 425 -73.19 -54.72 -7.75
C GLU A 425 -71.75 -55.03 -7.27
N GLU A 426 -71.30 -56.29 -7.34
CA GLU A 426 -69.93 -56.73 -7.07
C GLU A 426 -68.91 -56.05 -8.01
N ALA A 427 -69.19 -56.02 -9.31
CA ALA A 427 -68.30 -55.40 -10.30
C ALA A 427 -68.26 -53.86 -10.18
N VAL A 428 -69.37 -53.21 -9.82
CA VAL A 428 -69.38 -51.78 -9.46
C VAL A 428 -68.51 -51.55 -8.22
N ALA A 429 -68.72 -52.32 -7.15
CA ALA A 429 -67.93 -52.18 -5.93
C ALA A 429 -66.43 -52.42 -6.16
N HIS A 430 -66.04 -53.38 -7.02
CA HIS A 430 -64.63 -53.57 -7.40
C HIS A 430 -64.06 -52.34 -8.13
N LEU A 431 -64.80 -51.78 -9.09
CA LEU A 431 -64.37 -50.58 -9.82
C LEU A 431 -64.30 -49.33 -8.94
N GLU A 432 -65.25 -49.17 -8.02
CA GLU A 432 -65.26 -48.07 -7.04
C GLU A 432 -64.07 -48.19 -6.07
N ASN A 433 -63.79 -49.38 -5.54
CA ASN A 433 -62.62 -49.62 -4.68
C ASN A 433 -61.29 -49.39 -5.43
N SER A 434 -61.18 -49.85 -6.67
CA SER A 434 -59.99 -49.62 -7.51
C SER A 434 -59.76 -48.12 -7.77
N LEU A 435 -60.83 -47.39 -8.10
CA LEU A 435 -60.76 -45.95 -8.34
C LEU A 435 -60.47 -45.16 -7.05
N ALA A 436 -61.01 -45.59 -5.91
CA ALA A 436 -60.71 -45.00 -4.60
C ALA A 436 -59.22 -45.14 -4.25
N ALA A 437 -58.62 -46.31 -4.50
CA ALA A 437 -57.19 -46.54 -4.30
C ALA A 437 -56.31 -45.68 -5.22
N GLU A 438 -56.68 -45.53 -6.50
CA GLU A 438 -55.98 -44.60 -7.41
C GLU A 438 -56.08 -43.14 -6.95
N ILE A 439 -57.27 -42.71 -6.48
CA ILE A 439 -57.50 -41.36 -5.94
C ILE A 439 -56.67 -41.14 -4.66
N GLU A 440 -56.55 -42.13 -3.77
CA GLU A 440 -55.72 -42.03 -2.56
C GLU A 440 -54.23 -41.91 -2.90
N VAL A 441 -53.74 -42.74 -3.84
CA VAL A 441 -52.34 -42.66 -4.32
C VAL A 441 -52.06 -41.29 -4.93
N LEU A 442 -52.92 -40.79 -5.81
CA LEU A 442 -52.77 -39.45 -6.40
C LEU A 442 -52.86 -38.33 -5.34
N SER A 443 -53.75 -38.45 -4.36
CA SER A 443 -53.88 -37.49 -3.25
C SER A 443 -52.63 -37.47 -2.36
N SER A 444 -52.02 -38.63 -2.09
CA SER A 444 -50.75 -38.72 -1.38
C SER A 444 -49.61 -38.06 -2.16
N ARG A 445 -49.63 -38.19 -3.50
CA ARG A 445 -48.62 -37.59 -4.38
C ARG A 445 -48.77 -36.07 -4.50
N ILE A 446 -49.99 -35.55 -4.49
CA ILE A 446 -50.26 -34.11 -4.48
C ILE A 446 -49.65 -33.49 -3.21
N LYS A 447 -49.95 -34.04 -2.02
CA LYS A 447 -49.36 -33.58 -0.74
C LYS A 447 -47.82 -33.57 -0.75
N GLN A 448 -47.19 -34.64 -1.26
CA GLN A 448 -45.73 -34.71 -1.41
C GLN A 448 -45.13 -33.63 -2.34
N LEU A 449 -45.92 -33.09 -3.27
CA LEU A 449 -45.49 -32.01 -4.17
C LEU A 449 -45.76 -30.64 -3.55
N GLU A 450 -46.87 -30.47 -2.83
CA GLU A 450 -47.20 -29.27 -2.04
C GLU A 450 -46.13 -29.01 -0.97
N GLU A 451 -45.79 -30.02 -0.16
CA GLU A 451 -44.69 -29.93 0.84
C GLU A 451 -43.34 -29.56 0.24
N LYS A 452 -43.06 -29.97 -1.00
CA LYS A 452 -41.81 -29.65 -1.70
C LYS A 452 -41.82 -28.23 -2.26
N LEU A 453 -42.97 -27.75 -2.71
CA LEU A 453 -43.15 -26.39 -3.19
C LEU A 453 -43.02 -25.41 -2.02
N GLU A 454 -43.60 -25.72 -0.86
CA GLU A 454 -43.44 -24.94 0.38
C GLU A 454 -41.97 -24.84 0.82
N LYS A 455 -41.24 -25.97 0.83
CA LYS A 455 -39.79 -25.99 1.15
C LYS A 455 -38.96 -25.14 0.17
N LEU A 456 -39.21 -25.27 -1.13
CA LEU A 456 -38.51 -24.47 -2.16
C LEU A 456 -38.84 -22.97 -2.09
N GLU A 457 -40.06 -22.58 -1.70
CA GLU A 457 -40.43 -21.17 -1.49
C GLU A 457 -39.76 -20.60 -0.23
N ALA A 458 -39.60 -21.41 0.83
CA ALA A 458 -38.85 -21.03 2.03
C ALA A 458 -37.34 -20.85 1.74
N GLU A 459 -36.69 -21.82 1.08
CA GLU A 459 -35.28 -21.72 0.63
C GLU A 459 -35.04 -20.47 -0.24
N LYS A 460 -35.98 -20.17 -1.13
CA LYS A 460 -35.96 -18.99 -2.00
C LYS A 460 -36.07 -17.67 -1.24
N ASP A 461 -36.94 -17.58 -0.22
CA ASP A 461 -37.05 -16.38 0.62
C ASP A 461 -35.85 -16.22 1.58
N GLU A 462 -35.25 -17.32 2.04
CA GLU A 462 -33.99 -17.32 2.80
C GLU A 462 -32.83 -16.78 1.94
N LEU A 463 -32.59 -17.35 0.75
CA LEU A 463 -31.58 -16.87 -0.20
C LEU A 463 -31.80 -15.41 -0.62
N LYS A 464 -33.05 -14.99 -0.76
CA LYS A 464 -33.43 -13.58 -1.04
C LYS A 464 -33.12 -12.65 0.13
N SER A 465 -33.20 -13.13 1.38
CA SER A 465 -32.75 -12.40 2.56
C SER A 465 -31.22 -12.31 2.65
N GLU A 466 -30.51 -13.39 2.29
CA GLU A 466 -29.05 -13.42 2.23
C GLU A 466 -28.50 -12.47 1.16
N ILE A 467 -29.09 -12.49 -0.05
CA ILE A 467 -28.78 -11.55 -1.14
C ILE A 467 -29.01 -10.08 -0.72
N LYS A 468 -29.99 -9.81 0.15
CA LYS A 468 -30.20 -8.46 0.71
C LYS A 468 -29.09 -8.10 1.70
N CYS A 469 -28.74 -8.99 2.62
CA CYS A 469 -27.63 -8.80 3.57
C CYS A 469 -26.30 -8.56 2.84
N ASN A 470 -25.97 -9.41 1.85
CA ASN A 470 -24.75 -9.31 1.06
C ASN A 470 -24.66 -7.98 0.29
N LYS A 471 -25.78 -7.43 -0.21
CA LYS A 471 -25.82 -6.09 -0.82
C LYS A 471 -25.62 -4.95 0.18
N GLU A 472 -26.10 -5.09 1.41
CA GLU A 472 -25.85 -4.12 2.48
C GLU A 472 -24.39 -4.13 2.95
N VAL A 473 -23.74 -5.31 2.92
CA VAL A 473 -22.29 -5.43 3.14
C VAL A 473 -21.49 -4.85 1.97
N GLU A 474 -21.88 -5.14 0.72
CA GLU A 474 -21.25 -4.57 -0.48
C GLU A 474 -21.31 -3.03 -0.48
N ALA A 475 -22.45 -2.46 -0.08
CA ALA A 475 -22.62 -1.00 0.03
C ALA A 475 -21.69 -0.38 1.08
N LYS A 476 -21.49 -1.03 2.24
CA LYS A 476 -20.55 -0.58 3.28
C LYS A 476 -19.10 -0.64 2.78
N LEU A 477 -18.70 -1.77 2.20
CA LEU A 477 -17.35 -1.96 1.66
C LEU A 477 -17.03 -0.96 0.53
N ARG A 478 -18.02 -0.57 -0.29
CA ARG A 478 -17.86 0.50 -1.29
C ARG A 478 -17.56 1.86 -0.64
N ILE A 479 -18.27 2.21 0.44
CA ILE A 479 -18.05 3.46 1.19
C ILE A 479 -16.67 3.44 1.87
N GLU A 480 -16.27 2.33 2.48
CA GLU A 480 -14.95 2.17 3.09
C GLU A 480 -13.82 2.28 2.07
N LEU A 481 -13.97 1.69 0.88
CA LEU A 481 -13.00 1.83 -0.22
C LEU A 481 -12.90 3.26 -0.76
N GLU A 482 -14.02 4.00 -0.81
CA GLU A 482 -14.04 5.39 -1.26
C GLU A 482 -13.42 6.33 -0.22
N ALA A 483 -13.63 6.08 1.08
CA ALA A 483 -12.93 6.78 2.16
C ALA A 483 -11.40 6.52 2.11
N ILE A 484 -10.97 5.26 1.95
CA ILE A 484 -9.55 4.91 1.79
C ILE A 484 -8.93 5.57 0.54
N ALA A 485 -9.71 5.78 -0.52
CA ALA A 485 -9.25 6.51 -1.70
C ALA A 485 -9.04 8.01 -1.41
N CYS A 486 -9.91 8.64 -0.62
CA CYS A 486 -9.72 10.02 -0.14
C CYS A 486 -8.49 10.14 0.77
N ASP A 487 -8.35 9.27 1.77
CA ASP A 487 -7.18 9.23 2.68
C ASP A 487 -5.87 9.08 1.89
N LYS A 488 -5.88 8.24 0.84
CA LYS A 488 -4.72 8.08 -0.04
C LYS A 488 -4.41 9.36 -0.81
N MET A 489 -5.40 10.03 -1.39
CA MET A 489 -5.19 11.29 -2.11
C MET A 489 -4.58 12.35 -1.17
N GLU A 490 -5.08 12.48 0.06
CA GLU A 490 -4.49 13.38 1.04
C GLU A 490 -3.02 13.03 1.38
N LEU A 491 -2.66 11.74 1.40
CA LEU A 491 -1.28 11.30 1.65
C LEU A 491 -0.37 11.53 0.44
N ASP A 492 -0.88 11.36 -0.78
CA ASP A 492 -0.16 11.69 -2.01
C ASP A 492 0.09 13.22 -2.11
N ASP A 493 -0.91 14.06 -1.81
CA ASP A 493 -0.77 15.53 -1.73
C ASP A 493 0.27 15.97 -0.66
N LYS A 494 0.21 15.34 0.52
CA LYS A 494 1.18 15.60 1.61
C LYS A 494 2.59 15.16 1.21
N LEU A 495 2.74 14.09 0.42
CA LEU A 495 4.02 13.64 -0.10
C LEU A 495 4.59 14.64 -1.12
N GLU A 496 3.80 15.10 -2.10
CA GLU A 496 4.26 16.11 -3.09
C GLU A 496 4.74 17.39 -2.39
N LYS A 497 3.99 17.87 -1.39
CA LYS A 497 4.40 19.03 -0.57
C LYS A 497 5.74 18.82 0.13
N MET A 498 5.96 17.63 0.72
CA MET A 498 7.25 17.30 1.35
C MET A 498 8.40 17.16 0.35
N GLU A 499 8.14 16.74 -0.89
CA GLU A 499 9.15 16.70 -1.95
C GLU A 499 9.54 18.10 -2.44
N VAL A 500 8.58 19.04 -2.50
CA VAL A 500 8.85 20.46 -2.79
C VAL A 500 9.68 21.10 -1.68
N GLU A 501 9.28 20.98 -0.41
CA GLU A 501 10.04 21.54 0.73
C GLU A 501 11.47 20.97 0.80
N LYS A 502 11.64 19.67 0.51
CA LYS A 502 12.95 19.01 0.41
C LYS A 502 13.79 19.59 -0.73
N ALA A 503 13.20 19.93 -1.88
CA ALA A 503 13.91 20.54 -3.00
C ALA A 503 14.35 21.98 -2.67
N GLU A 504 13.48 22.78 -2.02
CA GLU A 504 13.82 24.12 -1.55
C GLU A 504 14.97 24.10 -0.52
N LEU A 505 14.89 23.18 0.46
CA LEU A 505 15.96 22.98 1.45
C LEU A 505 17.28 22.56 0.79
N GLN A 506 17.26 21.66 -0.20
CA GLN A 506 18.46 21.27 -0.96
C GLN A 506 19.09 22.46 -1.69
N ILE A 507 18.29 23.30 -2.33
CA ILE A 507 18.77 24.53 -2.99
C ILE A 507 19.41 25.48 -1.96
N SER A 508 18.76 25.66 -0.80
CA SER A 508 19.31 26.51 0.28
C SER A 508 20.65 25.98 0.82
N PHE A 509 20.78 24.65 0.95
CA PHE A 509 22.00 24.00 1.41
C PHE A 509 23.15 24.17 0.42
N ASP A 510 22.91 23.98 -0.88
CA ASP A 510 23.96 24.17 -1.89
C ASP A 510 24.39 25.66 -2.00
N ILE A 511 23.47 26.62 -1.83
CA ILE A 511 23.81 28.06 -1.74
C ILE A 511 24.72 28.35 -0.52
N ILE A 512 24.39 27.81 0.66
CA ILE A 512 25.20 27.99 1.88
C ILE A 512 26.59 27.35 1.71
N LYS A 513 26.63 26.16 1.14
CA LYS A 513 27.84 25.38 0.85
C LYS A 513 28.77 26.06 -0.16
N ASP A 514 28.23 26.76 -1.16
CA ASP A 514 29.05 27.54 -2.10
C ASP A 514 29.57 28.83 -1.46
N LYS A 515 28.74 29.57 -0.71
CA LYS A 515 29.20 30.71 0.11
C LYS A 515 30.27 30.33 1.14
N TYR A 516 30.18 29.14 1.72
CA TYR A 516 31.22 28.63 2.62
C TYR A 516 32.56 28.45 1.90
N LYS A 517 32.57 27.93 0.67
CA LYS A 517 33.81 27.83 -0.15
C LYS A 517 34.36 29.21 -0.50
N GLU A 518 33.50 30.15 -0.89
CA GLU A 518 33.90 31.54 -1.15
C GLU A 518 34.57 32.17 0.07
N SER A 519 33.97 32.01 1.25
CA SER A 519 34.55 32.47 2.53
C SER A 519 35.85 31.75 2.89
N GLN A 520 35.98 30.46 2.57
CA GLN A 520 37.20 29.68 2.81
C GLN A 520 38.37 30.15 1.91
N VAL A 521 38.10 30.42 0.63
CA VAL A 521 39.10 30.99 -0.30
C VAL A 521 39.50 32.41 0.14
N CYS A 522 38.54 33.23 0.58
CA CYS A 522 38.83 34.57 1.09
C CYS A 522 39.70 34.53 2.37
N LEU A 523 39.45 33.59 3.28
CA LEU A 523 40.32 33.35 4.44
C LEU A 523 41.76 32.99 4.02
N GLN A 524 41.93 32.07 3.07
CA GLN A 524 43.26 31.71 2.55
C GLN A 524 43.98 32.89 1.87
N GLU A 525 43.24 33.77 1.19
CA GLU A 525 43.80 35.00 0.58
C GLU A 525 44.22 36.03 1.66
N ILE A 526 43.58 36.04 2.82
CA ILE A 526 43.97 36.89 3.96
C ILE A 526 45.17 36.27 4.71
N GLU A 527 45.18 34.95 4.89
CA GLU A 527 46.30 34.20 5.51
C GLU A 527 47.61 34.42 4.73
N THR A 528 47.58 34.23 3.41
CA THR A 528 48.75 34.44 2.54
C THR A 528 49.26 35.89 2.53
N LYS A 529 48.37 36.89 2.55
CA LYS A 529 48.77 38.31 2.70
C LYS A 529 49.35 38.62 4.08
N LEU A 530 48.87 37.95 5.13
CA LEU A 530 49.44 38.08 6.47
C LEU A 530 50.86 37.48 6.53
N GLU A 531 51.10 36.35 5.86
CA GLU A 531 52.44 35.77 5.72
C GLU A 531 53.37 36.69 4.91
N GLU A 532 52.90 37.25 3.78
CA GLU A 532 53.63 38.21 2.95
C GLU A 532 54.08 39.43 3.78
N ILE A 533 53.14 40.11 4.45
CA ILE A 533 53.42 41.26 5.33
C ILE A 533 54.38 40.88 6.48
N GLN A 534 54.26 39.68 7.05
CA GLN A 534 55.22 39.20 8.05
C GLN A 534 56.62 38.97 7.47
N THR A 535 56.78 38.61 6.19
CA THR A 535 58.10 38.52 5.55
C THR A 535 58.67 39.89 5.19
N GLU A 536 57.85 40.82 4.70
CA GLU A 536 58.27 42.21 4.47
C GLU A 536 58.73 42.87 5.76
N MET A 537 57.97 42.70 6.85
CA MET A 537 58.31 43.26 8.16
C MET A 537 59.63 42.70 8.72
N LYS A 538 59.96 41.42 8.48
CA LYS A 538 61.27 40.85 8.86
C LYS A 538 62.39 41.50 8.06
N LEU A 539 62.26 41.58 6.74
CA LEU A 539 63.25 42.18 5.85
C LEU A 539 63.45 43.68 6.13
N VAL A 540 62.38 44.42 6.46
CA VAL A 540 62.48 45.83 6.89
C VAL A 540 63.22 45.97 8.23
N ASN A 541 63.02 45.05 9.19
CA ASN A 541 63.77 45.04 10.45
C ASN A 541 65.25 44.68 10.26
N GLU A 542 65.56 43.75 9.34
CA GLU A 542 66.94 43.40 8.96
C GLU A 542 67.65 44.58 8.29
N LEU A 543 67.01 45.24 7.31
CA LEU A 543 67.53 46.46 6.68
C LEU A 543 67.67 47.62 7.68
N LYS A 544 66.75 47.74 8.64
CA LYS A 544 66.85 48.73 9.72
C LYS A 544 68.10 48.48 10.57
N ALA A 545 68.35 47.25 11.01
CA ALA A 545 69.51 46.91 11.84
C ALA A 545 70.85 47.13 11.09
N GLU A 546 70.89 46.89 9.78
CA GLU A 546 72.02 47.23 8.92
C GLU A 546 72.24 48.75 8.85
N VAL A 547 71.18 49.55 8.65
CA VAL A 547 71.27 51.03 8.63
C VAL A 547 71.70 51.58 10.00
N GLU A 548 71.16 51.06 11.10
CA GLU A 548 71.59 51.43 12.47
C GLU A 548 73.08 51.10 12.68
N SER A 549 73.55 49.95 12.18
CA SER A 549 74.97 49.56 12.22
C SER A 549 75.86 50.49 11.39
N GLN A 550 75.41 50.92 10.20
CA GLN A 550 76.12 51.89 9.37
C GLN A 550 76.17 53.28 10.02
N ILE A 551 75.10 53.71 10.70
CA ILE A 551 75.09 54.98 11.47
C ILE A 551 76.13 54.91 12.59
N ILE A 552 76.13 53.86 13.41
CA ILE A 552 77.13 53.68 14.49
C ILE A 552 78.56 53.67 13.94
N ALA A 553 78.79 53.02 12.79
CA ALA A 553 80.09 53.04 12.13
C ALA A 553 80.51 54.46 11.69
N MET A 554 79.62 55.22 11.05
CA MET A 554 79.88 56.60 10.63
C MET A 554 80.09 57.54 11.83
N GLU A 555 79.30 57.41 12.90
CA GLU A 555 79.48 58.16 14.15
C GLU A 555 80.85 57.88 14.77
N SER A 556 81.29 56.61 14.80
CA SER A 556 82.63 56.26 15.26
C SER A 556 83.72 56.90 14.41
N GLU A 557 83.55 56.94 13.08
CA GLU A 557 84.51 57.57 12.18
C GLU A 557 84.57 59.10 12.39
N VAL A 558 83.41 59.76 12.53
CA VAL A 558 83.29 61.19 12.85
C VAL A 558 83.96 61.50 14.20
N ASN A 559 83.74 60.69 15.23
CA ASN A 559 84.38 60.86 16.53
C ASN A 559 85.91 60.71 16.44
N THR A 560 86.43 59.74 15.67
CA THR A 560 87.89 59.64 15.45
C THR A 560 88.46 60.79 14.60
N LYS A 561 87.64 61.42 13.75
CA LYS A 561 88.02 62.63 13.00
C LYS A 561 88.03 63.86 13.90
N SER A 562 87.07 64.01 14.81
CA SER A 562 87.05 65.08 15.82
C SER A 562 88.30 65.01 16.71
N ALA A 563 88.59 63.85 17.31
CA ALA A 563 89.78 63.68 18.15
C ALA A 563 91.10 63.96 17.41
N LYS A 564 91.17 63.72 16.09
CA LYS A 564 92.32 64.10 15.25
C LYS A 564 92.37 65.61 14.99
N ILE A 565 91.23 66.27 14.78
CA ILE A 565 91.15 67.72 14.64
C ILE A 565 91.59 68.39 15.95
N GLU A 566 91.07 67.94 17.10
CA GLU A 566 91.44 68.42 18.44
C GLU A 566 92.96 68.28 18.70
N SER A 567 93.55 67.13 18.33
CA SER A 567 95.01 66.92 18.41
C SER A 567 95.79 67.84 17.49
N LEU A 568 95.33 68.09 16.26
CA LEU A 568 95.98 68.99 15.32
C LEU A 568 95.85 70.46 15.75
N GLU A 569 94.71 70.87 16.30
CA GLU A 569 94.52 72.20 16.88
C GLU A 569 95.41 72.43 18.11
N GLU A 570 95.60 71.40 18.92
CA GLU A 570 96.52 71.39 20.06
C GLU A 570 97.97 71.56 19.59
N ASP A 571 98.43 70.79 18.61
CA ASP A 571 99.78 70.93 18.05
C ASP A 571 99.97 72.27 17.32
N MET A 572 98.96 72.79 16.60
CA MET A 572 98.97 74.14 16.05
C MET A 572 98.99 75.23 17.14
N ARG A 573 98.44 74.98 18.34
CA ARG A 573 98.55 75.92 19.48
C ARG A 573 99.96 75.88 20.09
N LYS A 574 100.59 74.70 20.19
CA LYS A 574 102.02 74.57 20.58
C LYS A 574 102.96 75.25 19.59
N GLU A 575 102.75 75.06 18.29
CA GLU A 575 103.58 75.68 17.25
C GLU A 575 103.42 77.21 17.23
N ARG A 576 102.19 77.73 17.40
CA ARG A 576 101.98 79.17 17.62
C ARG A 576 102.72 79.68 18.86
N PHE A 577 102.66 78.98 19.99
CA PHE A 577 103.39 79.37 21.19
C PHE A 577 104.92 79.38 20.96
N ALA A 578 105.46 78.36 20.31
CA ALA A 578 106.88 78.30 19.95
C ALA A 578 107.28 79.40 18.96
N SER A 579 106.42 79.74 18.01
CA SER A 579 106.60 80.86 17.08
C SER A 579 106.54 82.22 17.79
N ASP A 580 105.65 82.39 18.77
CA ASP A 580 105.55 83.58 19.62
C ASP A 580 106.77 83.75 20.52
N GLU A 581 107.34 82.67 21.06
CA GLU A 581 108.56 82.72 21.86
C GLU A 581 109.82 82.94 20.99
N LEU A 582 109.87 82.35 19.79
CA LEU A 582 110.90 82.68 18.79
C LEU A 582 110.85 84.15 18.38
N ARG A 583 109.64 84.68 18.13
CA ARG A 583 109.40 86.11 17.87
C ARG A 583 109.92 86.99 19.01
N ARG A 584 109.57 86.70 20.28
CA ARG A 584 110.12 87.44 21.43
C ARG A 584 111.64 87.36 21.53
N LYS A 585 112.25 86.23 21.16
CA LYS A 585 113.72 86.10 21.12
C LYS A 585 114.34 86.94 19.99
N CYS A 586 113.69 87.05 18.84
CA CYS A 586 114.09 87.99 17.80
C CYS A 586 113.94 89.45 18.26
N GLU A 587 112.82 89.82 18.87
CA GLU A 587 112.56 91.16 19.43
C GLU A 587 113.64 91.55 20.46
N VAL A 588 113.98 90.67 21.40
CA VAL A 588 115.06 90.89 22.38
C VAL A 588 116.44 91.00 21.73
N LEU A 589 116.73 90.23 20.67
CA LEU A 589 117.98 90.34 19.92
C LEU A 589 118.05 91.65 19.10
N GLU A 590 116.92 92.16 18.59
CA GLU A 590 116.85 93.47 17.93
C GLU A 590 117.01 94.62 18.94
N GLU A 591 116.49 94.49 20.15
CA GLU A 591 116.77 95.43 21.26
C GLU A 591 118.24 95.37 21.71
N GLU A 592 118.84 94.18 21.83
CA GLU A 592 120.26 94.01 22.20
C GLU A 592 121.19 94.60 21.14
N VAL A 593 120.92 94.35 19.84
CA VAL A 593 121.62 95.01 18.72
C VAL A 593 121.46 96.53 18.78
N SER A 594 120.27 97.04 19.11
CA SER A 594 120.03 98.48 19.26
C SER A 594 120.83 99.09 20.42
N LEU A 595 120.92 98.39 21.56
CA LEU A 595 121.73 98.80 22.71
C LEU A 595 123.24 98.79 22.40
N TYR A 596 123.72 97.83 21.62
CA TYR A 596 125.11 97.85 21.12
C TYR A 596 125.38 99.03 20.17
N GLN A 597 124.36 99.47 19.42
CA GLN A 597 124.49 100.58 18.47
C GLN A 597 124.42 101.97 19.14
N GLU A 598 123.65 102.14 20.22
CA GLU A 598 123.49 103.43 20.90
C GLU A 598 124.63 103.78 21.88
N ASN A 599 125.24 102.77 22.53
CA ASN A 599 126.32 102.99 23.52
C ASN A 599 127.67 103.48 22.93
N ALA A 600 127.78 103.64 21.61
CA ALA A 600 129.06 103.81 20.91
C ALA A 600 129.52 105.27 20.64
N ILE A 601 128.90 106.29 21.25
CA ILE A 601 129.19 107.72 20.90
C ILE A 601 129.42 108.63 22.14
N LYS A 602 130.63 108.55 22.75
CA LYS A 602 131.48 109.70 23.24
C LYS A 602 132.57 109.30 24.27
N SER A 603 133.72 108.78 23.83
CA SER A 603 135.02 108.98 24.53
C SER A 603 136.25 108.68 23.66
N GLU A 604 136.98 109.75 23.32
CA GLU A 604 138.38 109.89 22.87
C GLU A 604 139.21 108.76 22.17
N ASN A 605 139.80 109.17 21.03
CA ASN A 605 141.21 108.96 20.59
C ASN A 605 141.83 107.55 20.47
N LEU A 606 142.04 107.07 19.23
CA LEU A 606 143.36 107.13 18.56
C LEU A 606 143.34 106.68 17.06
N GLU A 607 144.44 106.98 16.35
CA GLU A 607 144.70 106.72 14.91
C GLU A 607 145.19 105.27 14.65
N PRO A 608 145.16 104.71 13.39
CA PRO A 608 146.13 105.11 12.35
C PRO A 608 145.73 105.00 10.84
N LYS A 609 145.98 106.09 10.11
CA LYS A 609 146.68 106.21 8.79
C LYS A 609 146.52 105.19 7.61
N ILE A 610 146.14 105.75 6.44
CA ILE A 610 146.82 105.73 5.11
C ILE A 610 147.15 104.32 4.51
N LYS A 611 146.62 103.88 3.34
CA LYS A 611 146.74 104.34 1.92
C LYS A 611 145.49 103.90 1.13
N GLN A 612 144.93 104.59 0.12
CA GLN A 612 145.48 105.23 -1.11
C GLN A 612 145.89 104.22 -2.20
N GLU A 613 145.45 104.47 -3.44
CA GLU A 613 145.77 103.77 -4.72
C GLU A 613 145.04 102.43 -4.97
N ASP A 614 143.86 102.48 -5.66
CA ASP A 614 143.46 101.55 -6.76
C ASP A 614 142.02 101.76 -7.32
N ILE A 615 141.09 102.37 -6.57
CA ILE A 615 139.64 102.32 -6.88
C ILE A 615 139.24 103.03 -8.19
N GLU A 616 139.94 104.10 -8.61
CA GLU A 616 139.66 104.77 -9.89
C GLU A 616 139.94 103.85 -11.11
N THR A 617 140.87 102.90 -10.96
CA THR A 617 141.15 101.86 -11.97
C THR A 617 140.05 100.80 -12.05
N ALA A 618 139.24 100.64 -11.00
CA ALA A 618 138.11 99.71 -10.95
C ALA A 618 136.81 100.34 -11.48
N ALA A 619 136.51 101.59 -11.12
CA ALA A 619 135.29 102.29 -11.56
C ALA A 619 135.21 102.42 -13.10
N GLY A 620 136.32 102.75 -13.76
CA GLY A 620 136.42 102.81 -15.22
C GLY A 620 136.27 101.44 -15.92
N LYS A 621 136.51 100.34 -15.21
CA LYS A 621 136.27 98.97 -15.71
C LYS A 621 134.82 98.55 -15.51
N LEU A 622 134.21 98.86 -14.36
CA LEU A 622 132.81 98.51 -14.07
C LEU A 622 131.83 99.12 -15.08
N ALA A 623 132.02 100.38 -15.48
CA ALA A 623 131.19 101.04 -16.50
C ALA A 623 131.29 100.35 -17.89
N ASN A 624 132.43 99.75 -18.20
CA ASN A 624 132.61 98.95 -19.42
C ASN A 624 132.02 97.54 -19.25
N CYS A 625 132.17 96.90 -18.08
CA CYS A 625 131.49 95.63 -17.77
C CYS A 625 129.96 95.77 -17.84
N GLN A 626 129.37 96.88 -17.39
CA GLN A 626 127.93 97.13 -17.54
C GLN A 626 127.50 97.26 -19.02
N LYS A 627 128.33 97.85 -19.88
CA LYS A 627 128.11 97.82 -21.35
C LYS A 627 128.25 96.40 -21.94
N THR A 628 129.21 95.60 -21.46
CA THR A 628 129.35 94.20 -21.86
C THR A 628 128.15 93.36 -21.41
N ILE A 629 127.63 93.56 -20.20
CA ILE A 629 126.43 92.88 -19.69
C ILE A 629 125.19 93.27 -20.50
N ALA A 630 125.04 94.55 -20.85
CA ALA A 630 123.97 95.00 -21.76
C ALA A 630 124.11 94.43 -23.19
N SER A 631 125.33 94.14 -23.64
CA SER A 631 125.60 93.48 -24.92
C SER A 631 125.31 91.97 -24.88
N LEU A 632 125.80 91.26 -23.85
CA LEU A 632 125.55 89.83 -23.67
C LEU A 632 124.08 89.52 -23.37
N GLY A 633 123.37 90.39 -22.65
CA GLY A 633 121.93 90.25 -22.43
C GLY A 633 121.14 90.19 -23.75
N LYS A 634 121.55 90.98 -24.75
CA LYS A 634 121.00 90.92 -26.11
C LYS A 634 121.42 89.69 -26.93
N GLN A 635 122.50 89.00 -26.54
CA GLN A 635 122.93 87.75 -27.19
C GLN A 635 122.28 86.52 -26.56
N LEU A 636 122.13 86.50 -25.23
CA LEU A 636 121.45 85.44 -24.48
C LEU A 636 119.95 85.40 -24.79
N GLN A 637 119.31 86.56 -25.01
CA GLN A 637 117.93 86.64 -25.48
C GLN A 637 117.73 86.10 -26.92
N SER A 638 118.81 85.74 -27.62
CA SER A 638 118.80 85.03 -28.91
C SER A 638 119.40 83.61 -28.87
N LEU A 639 119.77 83.10 -27.69
CA LEU A 639 120.36 81.77 -27.53
C LEU A 639 119.65 80.88 -26.49
N ALA A 640 118.59 81.38 -25.84
CA ALA A 640 117.73 80.60 -24.93
C ALA A 640 116.71 79.69 -25.66
N THR A 641 117.06 79.22 -26.86
CA THR A 641 116.41 78.11 -27.55
C THR A 641 117.45 77.02 -27.75
N LEU A 642 117.17 75.80 -27.27
CA LEU A 642 118.00 74.59 -27.37
C LEU A 642 119.17 74.45 -26.36
N GLU A 643 118.85 74.27 -25.07
CA GLU A 643 119.66 73.39 -24.18
C GLU A 643 118.79 72.77 -23.08
N ASP A 644 117.98 71.77 -23.46
CA ASP A 644 117.08 71.00 -22.59
C ASP A 644 117.22 69.50 -22.90
N PHE A 645 118.39 68.91 -22.62
CA PHE A 645 118.66 67.45 -22.64
C PHE A 645 120.06 67.10 -22.11
N LEU A 646 120.19 66.65 -20.85
CA LEU A 646 121.18 65.66 -20.36
C LEU A 646 120.66 65.04 -19.05
N THR A 647 121.00 63.77 -18.75
CA THR A 647 120.32 62.94 -17.73
C THR A 647 121.27 62.14 -16.79
N ASP A 648 120.68 61.63 -15.69
CA ASP A 648 121.01 60.37 -14.95
C ASP A 648 122.25 60.22 -13.99
N THR A 649 121.96 60.17 -12.66
CA THR A 649 122.47 59.23 -11.58
C THR A 649 124.00 59.00 -11.31
N PRO A 650 124.49 58.24 -10.28
CA PRO A 650 123.88 57.51 -9.12
C PRO A 650 124.43 57.92 -7.69
N SER A 651 124.81 56.98 -6.77
CA SER A 651 124.75 57.10 -5.28
C SER A 651 125.89 56.39 -4.46
N ILE A 652 125.73 56.15 -3.11
CA ILE A 652 126.47 55.22 -2.16
C ILE A 652 127.69 55.86 -1.35
N PRO A 653 128.13 55.50 -0.08
CA PRO A 653 127.51 54.93 1.18
C PRO A 653 128.09 55.39 2.60
N MET A 654 127.56 54.82 3.73
CA MET A 654 128.20 54.28 5.01
C MET A 654 129.24 55.08 5.89
N ALA A 655 129.54 54.77 7.18
CA ALA A 655 128.88 54.05 8.33
C ALA A 655 129.76 54.10 9.63
N ALA A 656 129.18 53.90 10.84
CA ALA A 656 129.84 53.26 12.03
C ALA A 656 128.87 53.02 13.23
N ASN A 657 129.07 51.92 13.97
CA ASN A 657 128.28 51.42 15.12
C ASN A 657 128.21 52.37 16.33
N GLY A 658 127.23 52.33 17.24
CA GLY A 658 126.09 51.41 17.51
C GLY A 658 125.67 51.58 19.00
N VAL A 659 125.01 50.68 19.77
CA VAL A 659 124.38 49.34 19.68
C VAL A 659 123.40 49.28 20.90
N CYS A 660 122.22 48.63 20.99
CA CYS A 660 121.54 47.62 20.18
C CYS A 660 120.15 48.12 19.65
N SER A 661 118.94 47.57 19.85
CA SER A 661 118.41 46.41 20.61
C SER A 661 117.05 45.89 20.05
N SER A 662 116.48 44.86 20.70
CA SER A 662 115.16 44.23 20.45
C SER A 662 113.95 45.20 20.50
N SER A 663 112.84 44.96 19.78
CA SER A 663 112.53 43.88 18.82
C SER A 663 111.26 44.13 17.99
N ASN A 664 111.21 43.45 16.83
CA ASN A 664 110.06 43.18 15.95
C ASN A 664 109.54 44.35 15.09
N SER A 665 108.96 43.97 13.93
CA SER A 665 108.92 44.77 12.70
C SER A 665 107.84 44.26 11.75
N ASP A 666 107.25 45.12 10.93
CA ASP A 666 106.06 44.77 10.13
C ASP A 666 106.10 45.26 8.67
N GLY A 667 105.29 44.59 7.82
CA GLY A 667 104.87 45.04 6.48
C GLY A 667 105.82 44.81 5.29
N TRP A 668 105.44 43.94 4.33
CA TRP A 668 106.01 43.92 2.96
C TRP A 668 105.10 43.28 1.88
N LYS A 669 104.96 44.03 0.76
CA LYS A 669 104.91 43.59 -0.65
C LYS A 669 103.70 42.82 -1.23
N VAL A 670 103.66 42.86 -2.56
CA VAL A 670 102.56 42.51 -3.49
C VAL A 670 103.00 41.35 -4.40
N ASN A 671 102.08 40.44 -4.74
CA ASN A 671 101.99 39.79 -6.06
C ASN A 671 100.65 39.06 -6.25
N LYS A 672 100.34 38.63 -7.48
CA LYS A 672 99.05 37.99 -7.85
C LYS A 672 99.14 36.46 -7.94
N ASN A 673 98.10 35.82 -7.39
CA ASN A 673 97.50 34.51 -7.68
C ASN A 673 98.37 33.39 -8.31
N ASP A 674 98.56 32.28 -7.57
CA ASP A 674 98.04 30.97 -8.01
C ASP A 674 97.90 29.92 -6.87
N THR A 675 96.75 29.22 -6.85
CA THR A 675 96.54 27.77 -6.63
C THR A 675 97.31 26.93 -5.55
N PHE A 676 96.52 26.37 -4.59
CA PHE A 676 96.64 25.06 -3.86
C PHE A 676 97.15 24.89 -2.39
N MET A 677 96.99 23.65 -1.87
CA MET A 677 96.82 23.22 -0.45
C MET A 677 97.92 22.29 0.11
N MET A 678 98.03 22.20 1.46
CA MET A 678 98.33 20.99 2.29
C MET A 678 98.05 21.34 3.79
N SER A 679 97.29 20.61 4.63
CA SER A 679 97.37 19.24 5.21
C SER A 679 98.46 19.07 6.31
N ASN A 680 98.20 18.48 7.49
CA ASN A 680 97.98 17.05 7.81
C ASN A 680 97.39 16.90 9.25
N TYR A 681 96.30 16.14 9.51
CA TYR A 681 96.21 14.71 9.94
C TYR A 681 96.49 14.43 11.44
N PRO A 682 96.06 13.26 12.02
CA PRO A 682 95.46 12.05 11.42
C PRO A 682 93.95 11.83 11.84
N GLU A 683 93.24 10.69 11.67
CA GLU A 683 93.61 9.33 11.25
C GLU A 683 92.45 8.53 10.54
N SER A 684 92.85 7.41 9.93
CA SER A 684 92.22 6.14 9.48
C SER A 684 90.84 5.67 10.05
N ILE A 685 90.05 4.74 9.44
CA ILE A 685 90.31 3.61 8.51
C ILE A 685 89.22 3.50 7.41
N THR A 686 89.51 2.84 6.26
CA THR A 686 88.66 2.60 5.05
C THR A 686 88.67 1.07 4.67
N PRO A 687 88.40 0.53 3.43
CA PRO A 687 87.88 1.08 2.15
C PRO A 687 86.91 0.18 1.30
N THR A 688 86.66 0.65 0.05
CA THR A 688 86.21 -0.04 -1.21
C THR A 688 84.71 -0.01 -1.56
N LYS A 689 84.25 0.01 -2.84
CA LYS A 689 84.80 0.41 -4.18
C LYS A 689 83.59 0.71 -5.14
N GLU A 690 83.66 1.57 -6.17
CA GLU A 690 84.12 1.36 -7.58
C GLU A 690 83.53 0.12 -8.32
N THR A 691 83.07 0.13 -9.58
CA THR A 691 82.95 1.11 -10.71
C THR A 691 82.01 0.52 -11.81
N SER A 692 81.54 1.15 -12.91
CA SER A 692 81.52 2.55 -13.44
C SER A 692 80.58 2.72 -14.66
N THR A 693 79.95 3.90 -14.80
CA THR A 693 79.61 4.67 -16.05
C THR A 693 78.67 4.15 -17.17
N PHE A 694 77.89 5.12 -17.70
CA PHE A 694 77.41 5.35 -19.09
C PHE A 694 76.13 4.69 -19.68
N SER A 695 75.13 5.58 -19.87
CA SER A 695 74.30 5.83 -21.08
C SER A 695 73.23 4.87 -21.62
N SER A 696 72.08 5.48 -21.93
CA SER A 696 71.12 5.20 -23.03
C SER A 696 70.10 4.05 -22.89
N SER A 697 68.84 4.45 -23.14
CA SER A 697 67.64 3.64 -23.42
C SER A 697 67.63 3.15 -24.91
N PRO A 698 66.57 2.48 -25.45
CA PRO A 698 65.26 2.13 -24.87
C PRO A 698 64.66 0.72 -25.24
N ALA A 699 63.43 0.51 -24.73
CA ALA A 699 62.31 -0.23 -25.34
C ALA A 699 62.14 -1.77 -25.24
N ALA A 700 61.07 -2.15 -24.51
CA ALA A 700 60.10 -3.24 -24.79
C ALA A 700 60.58 -4.73 -24.74
N VAL A 701 59.73 -5.77 -24.66
CA VAL A 701 58.26 -5.92 -24.81
C VAL A 701 57.70 -7.08 -23.93
N VAL A 702 56.38 -7.05 -23.65
CA VAL A 702 55.45 -8.20 -23.41
C VAL A 702 55.69 -9.21 -22.26
N SER A 703 54.69 -9.30 -21.35
CA SER A 703 53.90 -10.53 -21.06
C SER A 703 52.65 -10.24 -20.20
N VAL A 704 51.63 -11.10 -20.28
CA VAL A 704 50.32 -11.02 -19.54
C VAL A 704 50.06 -12.37 -18.84
N PRO A 705 49.25 -12.45 -17.77
CA PRO A 705 47.82 -12.84 -17.89
C PRO A 705 46.87 -11.93 -17.06
N VAL A 706 45.65 -11.55 -17.49
CA VAL A 706 44.39 -12.31 -17.70
C VAL A 706 43.59 -12.63 -16.42
N SER A 707 42.61 -11.78 -16.10
CA SER A 707 41.15 -12.07 -16.04
C SER A 707 40.38 -10.73 -15.90
N SER A 708 39.32 -10.36 -16.64
CA SER A 708 38.07 -11.07 -17.03
C SER A 708 37.12 -11.26 -15.82
N ASN A 709 35.83 -10.90 -15.80
CA ASN A 709 34.85 -10.21 -16.69
C ASN A 709 33.61 -9.84 -15.80
N ARG A 710 32.51 -9.12 -16.13
CA ARG A 710 31.89 -8.34 -17.25
C ARG A 710 30.74 -7.51 -16.60
N GLY A 711 30.14 -6.41 -17.08
CA GLY A 711 30.26 -5.51 -18.25
C GLY A 711 29.35 -4.26 -18.00
N SER A 712 29.39 -3.16 -18.77
CA SER A 712 28.65 -2.88 -20.03
C SER A 712 27.12 -2.89 -19.93
N SER A 713 26.35 -1.91 -20.44
CA SER A 713 26.66 -0.63 -21.13
C SER A 713 25.33 0.07 -21.49
N GLU A 714 25.25 1.40 -21.50
CA GLU A 714 24.80 2.17 -22.69
C GLU A 714 24.95 3.70 -22.55
N LYS A 715 24.67 4.43 -23.63
CA LYS A 715 24.96 5.86 -23.82
C LYS A 715 23.72 6.59 -24.32
N ASN A 716 23.56 7.86 -23.93
CA ASN A 716 23.31 8.89 -24.93
C ASN A 716 23.81 10.28 -24.51
N ARG A 717 23.84 11.22 -25.45
CA ARG A 717 24.25 12.63 -25.26
C ARG A 717 23.14 13.57 -25.78
N ASN A 718 23.33 14.86 -25.51
CA ASN A 718 22.47 16.01 -25.89
C ASN A 718 21.27 16.20 -24.93
N GLY A 719 20.83 17.43 -24.65
CA GLY A 719 21.38 18.73 -25.04
C GLY A 719 20.49 19.90 -24.61
N PHE A 720 21.09 21.08 -24.42
CA PHE A 720 20.47 22.36 -23.99
C PHE A 720 19.01 22.61 -24.40
N ALA A 721 18.17 22.96 -23.41
CA ALA A 721 16.96 23.78 -23.61
C ALA A 721 16.53 24.49 -22.32
N THR A 722 17.12 25.65 -22.00
CA THR A 722 16.59 26.55 -20.96
C THR A 722 15.43 27.36 -21.54
N VAL A 723 14.22 27.22 -20.99
CA VAL A 723 13.04 28.00 -21.42
C VAL A 723 12.39 28.67 -20.21
N PHE A 724 12.53 29.99 -20.11
CA PHE A 724 11.71 30.81 -19.21
C PHE A 724 10.32 31.02 -19.82
N THR A 725 9.26 30.57 -19.15
CA THR A 725 7.88 30.97 -19.43
C THR A 725 7.29 31.71 -18.24
N ARG A 726 7.50 33.03 -18.23
CA ARG A 726 6.79 33.97 -17.37
C ARG A 726 5.33 34.06 -17.84
N SER A 727 4.42 33.34 -17.20
CA SER A 727 2.99 33.67 -17.28
C SER A 727 2.62 34.70 -16.21
N LYS A 728 1.47 35.32 -16.41
CA LYS A 728 0.93 36.42 -15.62
C LYS A 728 -0.56 36.15 -15.39
N ASP A 729 -1.13 36.86 -14.43
CA ASP A 729 -2.55 36.90 -14.10
C ASP A 729 -3.07 35.59 -13.45
N GLY A 730 -4.03 35.61 -12.52
CA GLY A 730 -4.76 36.76 -11.97
C GLY A 730 -5.23 36.54 -10.53
N ILE A 731 -5.57 37.63 -9.85
CA ILE A 731 -6.13 37.63 -8.49
C ILE A 731 -7.58 37.16 -8.55
N HIS A 732 -7.96 36.20 -7.69
CA HIS A 732 -9.34 36.09 -7.22
C HIS A 732 -9.36 35.73 -5.73
N LEU A 733 -9.51 36.75 -4.90
CA LEU A 733 -9.83 36.63 -3.48
C LEU A 733 -11.33 36.96 -3.33
N ALA A 734 -12.14 36.00 -2.89
CA ALA A 734 -13.58 36.19 -2.73
C ALA A 734 -14.16 35.27 -1.64
N ILE A 735 -14.04 35.74 -0.39
CA ILE A 735 -14.81 35.38 0.83
C ILE A 735 -15.10 33.88 1.02
#